data_AF-A0A1X4XVF2-F1
#
_entry.id   AF-A0A1X4XVF2-F1
#
_cell.length_a   1.000
_cell.length_b   1.000
_cell.length_c   1.000
_cell.angle_alpha   90.00
_cell.angle_beta   90.00
_cell.angle_gamma   90.00
#
_symmetry.space_group_name_H-M   'P 1'
#
loop_
_entity.id
_entity.type
_entity.pdbx_description
1 polymer ?
#
loop_
_entity_poly.entity_id
_entity_poly.type
_entity_poly.pdbx_seq_one_letter_code
_entity_poly.pdbx_strand_id
1 'polypeptide(L)'
;MEKLLDKYYAKSDPPITIFQHNEDLKYRFRQLEPYLPEDKVKRYKDIIYKIIEYHDFGKINKKFQNKIKNGKKEQGEMPHEWLSIAFIDKKLENWLKTFNDDNINFYTLFCYIIANHHTRNKELLVDLAAKLKDAIIKDIPEDIPEDMLDTDYDINKDFNEKVNEYFTNYFTDLIFLKGILHKCDYSASAGIDVEQRYIGNYQTDFINGLKSKNITLKPFQSNAKNLSDKNVILVASTGMGKTEYSMSWINGNKVFYLLGIKIAVNAMYERFKNFFNNNVSLLHGDINYQLLDETDGEKDYEFKLAKIRQFSYPVTIATADQLITSVFKFNGFELHYLTASYSKIIVDEIQSFSPETIACIVVFLQEVSRLGAKFLIMSATIPPFIKDEFQKIACLEEPQLSEERRHKIEIKDYFIENYDFSSVDFNNKKVLIICNTVKKAQSIYEKLKERSVEANLLHARFTKLDKARKEKDILKFANSNNTGVWITTQIVEASLDIDFDLLLTECSTIDSMLQRFGRCYRKRDYCKITPNILIFRYDDISKKIYDAELLERTHKALSKYNGSLLTEKQKQEMINEVFSDIESTKYYQSYSDYKQLLKSGFRTGKVESQELFRKITNEYTVIPEPVYKSNETLINEYISNIDSSKGIKRLEQKEKLFNYCIELHYTELQVFNKHRLLPITIKSNFLRNSGIKILTGVSYDDKEGLKFINDSEKIDNVI
;
A
#
# COMPACT_ATOMS: atom_id res chain seq x y z
N MET A 1 40.46 -17.15 9.66
CA MET A 1 39.22 -16.80 8.93
C MET A 1 39.14 -15.31 8.67
N GLU A 2 39.26 -14.42 9.66
CA GLU A 2 39.22 -12.96 9.44
C GLU A 2 40.23 -12.45 8.39
N LYS A 3 41.52 -12.81 8.54
CA LYS A 3 42.57 -12.49 7.54
C LYS A 3 42.27 -12.99 6.12
N LEU A 4 41.49 -14.07 6.01
CA LEU A 4 41.09 -14.64 4.72
C LEU A 4 39.95 -13.81 4.12
N LEU A 5 38.93 -13.46 4.91
CA LEU A 5 37.80 -12.63 4.47
C LEU A 5 38.20 -11.19 4.13
N ASP A 6 39.27 -10.68 4.74
CA ASP A 6 39.81 -9.36 4.43
C ASP A 6 40.59 -9.32 3.09
N LYS A 7 40.94 -10.48 2.53
CA LYS A 7 41.60 -10.60 1.21
C LYS A 7 40.62 -10.47 0.04
N TYR A 8 39.35 -10.79 0.25
CA TYR A 8 38.35 -10.86 -0.82
C TYR A 8 37.32 -9.73 -0.71
N TYR A 9 36.88 -9.20 -1.85
CA TYR A 9 35.95 -8.08 -1.91
C TYR A 9 34.50 -8.53 -1.92
N ALA A 10 33.65 -7.83 -1.18
CA ALA A 10 32.20 -7.94 -1.23
C ALA A 10 31.56 -6.94 -2.20
N LYS A 11 32.18 -5.75 -2.37
CA LYS A 11 31.72 -4.65 -3.24
C LYS A 11 32.89 -3.99 -3.97
N SER A 12 32.60 -3.37 -5.11
CA SER A 12 33.59 -2.71 -5.97
C SER A 12 33.67 -1.20 -5.81
N ASP A 13 32.59 -0.53 -5.38
CA ASP A 13 32.53 0.93 -5.31
C ASP A 13 31.66 1.43 -4.13
N PRO A 14 32.29 1.94 -3.04
CA PRO A 14 33.71 1.82 -2.76
C PRO A 14 34.11 0.35 -2.55
N PRO A 15 35.39 -0.03 -2.76
CA PRO A 15 35.86 -1.39 -2.52
C PRO A 15 35.77 -1.72 -1.03
N ILE A 16 34.96 -2.72 -0.69
CA ILE A 16 34.72 -3.18 0.69
C ILE A 16 35.01 -4.67 0.75
N THR A 17 35.81 -5.11 1.72
CA THR A 17 36.14 -6.54 1.92
C THR A 17 34.96 -7.30 2.51
N ILE A 18 34.94 -8.64 2.39
CA ILE A 18 33.88 -9.45 3.01
C ILE A 18 33.89 -9.26 4.53
N PHE A 19 35.08 -9.16 5.14
CA PHE A 19 35.22 -8.88 6.56
C PHE A 19 34.59 -7.53 6.95
N GLN A 20 34.94 -6.45 6.24
CA GLN A 20 34.37 -5.11 6.49
C GLN A 20 32.86 -5.07 6.34
N HIS A 21 32.32 -5.68 5.26
CA HIS A 21 30.87 -5.76 5.05
C HIS A 21 30.18 -6.51 6.19
N ASN A 22 30.74 -7.63 6.64
CA ASN A 22 30.18 -8.38 7.76
C ASN A 22 30.20 -7.56 9.07
N GLU A 23 31.28 -6.82 9.35
CA GLU A 23 31.34 -5.95 10.53
C GLU A 23 30.33 -4.79 10.46
N ASP A 24 30.07 -4.24 9.27
CA ASP A 24 29.01 -3.27 9.05
C ASP A 24 27.64 -3.89 9.38
N LEU A 25 27.33 -5.09 8.88
CA LEU A 25 26.08 -5.79 9.20
C LEU A 25 25.93 -6.05 10.70
N LYS A 26 27.01 -6.46 11.38
CA LYS A 26 27.03 -6.63 12.85
C LYS A 26 26.79 -5.32 13.59
N TYR A 27 27.34 -4.21 13.10
CA TYR A 27 27.06 -2.88 13.64
C TYR A 27 25.58 -2.51 13.48
N ARG A 28 24.98 -2.78 12.31
CA ARG A 28 23.54 -2.57 12.09
C ARG A 28 22.65 -3.44 12.96
N PHE A 29 23.04 -4.70 13.16
CA PHE A 29 22.31 -5.56 14.08
C PHE A 29 22.29 -4.98 15.51
N ARG A 30 23.43 -4.49 16.02
CA ARG A 30 23.49 -3.80 17.33
C ARG A 30 22.60 -2.56 17.40
N GLN A 31 22.44 -1.83 16.30
CA GLN A 31 21.50 -0.69 16.24
C GLN A 31 20.02 -1.13 16.23
N LEU A 32 19.74 -2.32 15.70
CA LEU A 32 18.39 -2.89 15.61
C LEU A 32 17.95 -3.59 16.91
N GLU A 33 18.88 -4.16 17.69
CA GLU A 33 18.61 -4.87 18.96
C GLU A 33 17.58 -4.18 19.87
N PRO A 34 17.62 -2.85 20.11
CA PRO A 34 16.65 -2.18 20.99
C PRO A 34 15.19 -2.22 20.52
N TYR A 35 14.94 -2.54 19.25
CA TYR A 35 13.60 -2.66 18.69
C TYR A 35 13.06 -4.09 18.76
N LEU A 36 13.92 -5.09 19.00
CA LEU A 36 13.58 -6.50 18.92
C LEU A 36 13.24 -7.07 20.31
N PRO A 37 12.45 -8.16 20.40
CA PRO A 37 12.19 -8.85 21.67
C PRO A 37 13.49 -9.36 22.33
N GLU A 38 13.75 -8.94 23.56
CA GLU A 38 15.00 -9.21 24.29
C GLU A 38 15.27 -10.72 24.46
N ASP A 39 14.22 -11.50 24.73
CA ASP A 39 14.28 -12.95 24.88
C ASP A 39 14.73 -13.65 23.58
N LYS A 40 14.20 -13.21 22.43
CA LYS A 40 14.59 -13.74 21.12
C LYS A 40 16.00 -13.33 20.73
N VAL A 41 16.38 -12.07 20.99
CA VAL A 41 17.75 -11.60 20.76
C VAL A 41 18.70 -12.47 21.57
N LYS A 42 18.44 -12.69 22.87
CA LYS A 42 19.28 -13.53 23.72
C LYS A 42 19.40 -14.97 23.22
N ARG A 43 18.31 -15.58 22.72
CA ARG A 43 18.32 -16.95 22.18
C ARG A 43 19.08 -17.06 20.86
N TYR A 44 18.93 -16.08 19.97
CA TYR A 44 19.36 -16.20 18.57
C TYR A 44 20.57 -15.36 18.19
N LYS A 45 21.13 -14.54 19.10
CA LYS A 45 22.26 -13.64 18.84
C LYS A 45 23.44 -14.34 18.16
N ASP A 46 23.87 -15.47 18.68
CA ASP A 46 25.01 -16.21 18.13
C ASP A 46 24.69 -16.80 16.74
N ILE A 47 23.44 -17.25 16.54
CA ILE A 47 22.97 -17.73 15.23
C ILE A 47 22.94 -16.58 14.22
N ILE A 48 22.46 -15.39 14.61
CA ILE A 48 22.43 -14.20 13.75
C ILE A 48 23.84 -13.81 13.33
N TYR A 49 24.81 -13.81 14.26
CA TYR A 49 26.21 -13.57 13.91
C TYR A 49 26.74 -14.60 12.92
N LYS A 50 26.40 -15.89 13.09
CA LYS A 50 26.78 -16.93 12.12
C LYS A 50 26.10 -16.74 10.77
N ILE A 51 24.83 -16.34 10.72
CA ILE A 51 24.15 -16.02 9.46
C ILE A 51 24.86 -14.87 8.74
N ILE A 52 25.17 -13.77 9.46
CA ILE A 52 25.91 -12.62 8.90
C ILE A 52 27.29 -13.04 8.42
N GLU A 53 27.99 -13.89 9.16
CA GLU A 53 29.31 -14.36 8.73
C GLU A 53 29.20 -15.14 7.41
N TYR A 54 28.33 -16.15 7.34
CA TYR A 54 28.35 -17.13 6.25
C TYR A 54 27.56 -16.71 5.01
N HIS A 55 26.59 -15.79 5.08
CA HIS A 55 25.69 -15.49 3.94
C HIS A 55 26.41 -15.12 2.63
N ASP A 56 27.58 -14.50 2.75
CA ASP A 56 28.37 -13.96 1.64
C ASP A 56 29.67 -14.73 1.36
N PHE A 57 29.93 -15.85 2.04
CA PHE A 57 31.18 -16.62 1.86
C PHE A 57 31.39 -17.09 0.42
N GLY A 58 30.31 -17.36 -0.31
CA GLY A 58 30.35 -17.70 -1.73
C GLY A 58 30.95 -16.61 -2.62
N LYS A 59 31.10 -15.35 -2.14
CA LYS A 59 31.78 -14.27 -2.85
C LYS A 59 33.29 -14.50 -2.98
N ILE A 60 33.89 -15.38 -2.18
CA ILE A 60 35.30 -15.78 -2.28
C ILE A 60 35.63 -16.40 -3.66
N ASN A 61 34.63 -16.96 -4.33
CA ASN A 61 34.75 -17.59 -5.65
C ASN A 61 35.49 -16.71 -6.68
N LYS A 62 36.43 -17.32 -7.42
CA LYS A 62 37.28 -16.65 -8.43
C LYS A 62 36.46 -15.86 -9.44
N LYS A 63 35.36 -16.42 -9.96
CA LYS A 63 34.51 -15.75 -10.95
C LYS A 63 33.81 -14.52 -10.37
N PHE A 64 33.37 -14.58 -9.11
CA PHE A 64 32.80 -13.43 -8.42
C PHE A 64 33.84 -12.33 -8.19
N GLN A 65 35.04 -12.70 -7.75
CA GLN A 65 36.14 -11.74 -7.54
C GLN A 65 36.61 -11.09 -8.86
N ASN A 66 36.71 -11.87 -9.93
CA ASN A 66 37.01 -11.36 -11.27
C ASN A 66 35.93 -10.39 -11.75
N LYS A 67 34.66 -10.70 -11.50
CA LYS A 67 33.54 -9.80 -11.83
C LYS A 67 33.61 -8.48 -11.07
N ILE A 68 33.99 -8.48 -9.79
CA ILE A 68 34.19 -7.23 -9.03
C ILE A 68 35.35 -6.42 -9.61
N LYS A 69 36.44 -7.06 -10.00
CA LYS A 69 37.63 -6.38 -10.56
C LYS A 69 37.42 -5.88 -11.99
N ASN A 70 36.76 -6.67 -12.83
CA ASN A 70 36.69 -6.45 -14.29
C ASN A 70 35.32 -5.95 -14.76
N GLY A 71 34.32 -5.87 -13.87
CA GLY A 71 32.97 -5.41 -14.17
C GLY A 71 32.14 -6.33 -15.08
N LYS A 72 32.63 -7.52 -15.45
CA LYS A 72 31.96 -8.44 -16.37
C LYS A 72 31.65 -9.78 -15.69
N LYS A 73 30.43 -10.26 -15.92
CA LYS A 73 29.96 -11.57 -15.46
C LYS A 73 30.55 -12.68 -16.34
N GLU A 74 31.17 -13.68 -15.73
CA GLU A 74 31.70 -14.84 -16.47
C GLU A 74 30.59 -15.87 -16.79
N GLN A 75 30.74 -16.58 -17.90
CA GLN A 75 29.77 -17.60 -18.32
C GLN A 75 29.76 -18.75 -17.30
N GLY A 76 28.56 -19.15 -16.86
CA GLY A 76 28.40 -20.20 -15.86
C GLY A 76 28.68 -19.80 -14.41
N GLU A 77 28.85 -18.50 -14.10
CA GLU A 77 28.99 -18.03 -12.70
C GLU A 77 27.74 -18.40 -11.89
N MET A 78 27.98 -19.21 -10.86
CA MET A 78 26.96 -19.61 -9.90
C MET A 78 26.63 -18.47 -8.93
N PRO A 79 25.37 -18.41 -8.46
CA PRO A 79 25.01 -17.44 -7.43
C PRO A 79 25.76 -17.70 -6.12
N HIS A 80 26.33 -16.65 -5.52
CA HIS A 80 27.14 -16.78 -4.30
C HIS A 80 26.35 -17.26 -3.10
N GLU A 81 25.04 -17.01 -3.05
CA GLU A 81 24.16 -17.50 -1.99
C GLU A 81 24.17 -19.03 -1.86
N TRP A 82 24.25 -19.77 -2.98
CA TRP A 82 24.32 -21.23 -2.97
C TRP A 82 25.73 -21.74 -2.68
N LEU A 83 26.75 -21.04 -3.17
CA LEU A 83 28.15 -21.36 -2.87
C LEU A 83 28.47 -21.18 -1.38
N SER A 84 27.79 -20.26 -0.71
CA SER A 84 27.96 -19.99 0.72
C SER A 84 27.60 -21.18 1.61
N ILE A 85 26.64 -22.02 1.16
CA ILE A 85 26.22 -23.22 1.89
C ILE A 85 27.35 -24.24 1.98
N ALA A 86 28.20 -24.33 0.96
CA ALA A 86 29.32 -25.26 0.92
C ALA A 86 30.39 -24.99 1.99
N PHE A 87 30.36 -23.82 2.64
CA PHE A 87 31.29 -23.51 3.73
C PHE A 87 30.78 -23.96 5.09
N ILE A 88 29.59 -24.55 5.18
CA ILE A 88 28.99 -25.01 6.44
C ILE A 88 29.60 -26.38 6.79
N ASP A 89 30.59 -26.37 7.67
CA ASP A 89 31.26 -27.59 8.12
C ASP A 89 30.41 -28.41 9.12
N LYS A 90 30.82 -29.66 9.35
CA LYS A 90 30.15 -30.58 10.28
C LYS A 90 30.15 -30.08 11.73
N LYS A 91 31.11 -29.22 12.10
CA LYS A 91 31.19 -28.62 13.43
C LYS A 91 30.07 -27.60 13.62
N LEU A 92 29.87 -26.72 12.63
CA LEU A 92 28.78 -25.75 12.62
C LEU A 92 27.42 -26.45 12.53
N GLU A 93 27.29 -27.49 11.70
CA GLU A 93 26.08 -28.32 11.63
C GLU A 93 25.72 -28.88 13.02
N ASN A 94 26.67 -29.53 13.70
CA ASN A 94 26.43 -30.10 15.03
C ASN A 94 26.07 -29.02 16.06
N TRP A 95 26.69 -27.84 15.98
CA TRP A 95 26.35 -26.72 16.85
C TRP A 95 24.94 -26.19 16.58
N LEU A 96 24.54 -26.01 15.31
CA LEU A 96 23.19 -25.59 14.94
C LEU A 96 22.13 -26.58 15.44
N LYS A 97 22.41 -27.88 15.37
CA LYS A 97 21.51 -28.92 15.90
C LYS A 97 21.24 -28.81 17.41
N THR A 98 22.10 -28.14 18.18
CA THR A 98 21.84 -27.89 19.61
C THR A 98 20.70 -26.91 19.87
N PHE A 99 20.27 -26.16 18.85
CA PHE A 99 19.14 -25.23 18.92
C PHE A 99 17.82 -25.86 18.45
N ASN A 100 17.85 -27.09 17.93
CA ASN A 100 16.67 -27.80 17.47
C ASN A 100 15.62 -27.92 18.58
N ASP A 101 14.36 -27.85 18.19
CA ASP A 101 13.23 -28.24 19.00
C ASP A 101 12.38 -29.29 18.27
N ASP A 102 11.26 -29.70 18.88
CA ASP A 102 10.38 -30.74 18.34
C ASP A 102 9.86 -30.43 16.93
N ASN A 103 9.86 -29.16 16.52
CA ASN A 103 9.23 -28.69 15.29
C ASN A 103 10.22 -28.06 14.29
N ILE A 104 11.42 -27.68 14.74
CA ILE A 104 12.37 -26.87 13.97
C ILE A 104 13.76 -27.52 13.95
N ASN A 105 14.24 -27.79 12.73
CA ASN A 105 15.65 -28.11 12.48
C ASN A 105 16.42 -26.83 12.12
N PHE A 106 17.27 -26.36 13.02
CA PHE A 106 18.02 -25.11 12.85
C PHE A 106 19.10 -25.19 11.78
N TYR A 107 19.69 -26.36 11.54
CA TYR A 107 20.62 -26.53 10.42
C TYR A 107 19.87 -26.33 9.08
N THR A 108 18.72 -26.97 8.92
CA THR A 108 17.84 -26.81 7.77
C THR A 108 17.41 -25.35 7.58
N LEU A 109 16.98 -24.67 8.65
CA LEU A 109 16.59 -23.26 8.61
C LEU A 109 17.78 -22.35 8.23
N PHE A 110 18.96 -22.59 8.82
CA PHE A 110 20.16 -21.81 8.54
C PHE A 110 20.58 -21.91 7.06
N CYS A 111 20.63 -23.13 6.52
CA CYS A 111 20.89 -23.36 5.10
C CYS A 111 19.83 -22.66 4.21
N TYR A 112 18.55 -22.75 4.58
CA TYR A 112 17.47 -22.07 3.84
C TYR A 112 17.65 -20.56 3.79
N ILE A 113 18.00 -19.94 4.92
CA ILE A 113 18.20 -18.50 5.02
C ILE A 113 19.35 -18.06 4.12
N ILE A 114 20.50 -18.73 4.19
CA ILE A 114 21.68 -18.42 3.38
C ILE A 114 21.38 -18.64 1.89
N ALA A 115 20.78 -19.76 1.52
CA ALA A 115 20.46 -20.07 0.13
C ALA A 115 19.52 -19.04 -0.52
N ASN A 116 18.59 -18.48 0.27
CA ASN A 116 17.49 -17.65 -0.22
C ASN A 116 17.58 -16.17 0.24
N HIS A 117 18.74 -15.69 0.68
CA HIS A 117 18.90 -14.31 1.17
C HIS A 117 18.82 -13.25 0.04
N HIS A 118 19.05 -13.65 -1.22
CA HIS A 118 18.72 -12.82 -2.39
C HIS A 118 17.31 -13.13 -2.88
N THR A 119 16.52 -12.10 -3.14
CA THR A 119 15.15 -12.23 -3.68
C THR A 119 15.17 -12.54 -5.19
N ARG A 120 15.71 -13.68 -5.60
CA ARG A 120 15.77 -14.13 -7.00
C ARG A 120 14.65 -15.14 -7.28
N ASN A 121 13.84 -14.88 -8.31
CA ASN A 121 12.86 -15.83 -8.85
C ASN A 121 13.55 -16.74 -9.88
N LYS A 122 14.44 -17.63 -9.44
CA LYS A 122 14.97 -18.66 -10.34
C LYS A 122 14.49 -20.02 -9.87
N GLU A 123 13.82 -20.73 -10.77
CA GLU A 123 13.52 -22.16 -10.58
C GLU A 123 14.81 -22.92 -10.30
N LEU A 124 14.73 -23.90 -9.40
CA LEU A 124 15.84 -24.80 -9.12
C LEU A 124 16.27 -25.47 -10.44
N LEU A 125 17.56 -25.38 -10.75
CA LEU A 125 18.13 -26.08 -11.89
C LEU A 125 18.15 -27.58 -11.58
N VAL A 126 17.69 -28.41 -12.52
CA VAL A 126 17.67 -29.89 -12.41
C VAL A 126 19.06 -30.48 -12.11
N ASP A 127 20.14 -29.75 -12.40
CA ASP A 127 21.55 -30.17 -12.14
C ASP A 127 22.30 -29.25 -11.14
N LEU A 128 21.60 -28.59 -10.21
CA LEU A 128 22.23 -27.60 -9.32
C LEU A 128 23.35 -28.20 -8.46
N ALA A 129 23.17 -29.43 -7.94
CA ALA A 129 24.18 -30.13 -7.14
C ALA A 129 25.49 -30.39 -7.91
N ALA A 130 25.37 -30.92 -9.13
CA ALA A 130 26.53 -31.19 -9.98
C ALA A 130 27.26 -29.90 -10.36
N LYS A 131 26.52 -28.83 -10.69
CA LYS A 131 27.10 -27.51 -10.98
C LYS A 131 27.78 -26.90 -9.76
N LEU A 132 27.20 -27.05 -8.56
CA LEU A 132 27.78 -26.59 -7.31
C LEU A 132 29.11 -27.27 -7.05
N LYS A 133 29.15 -28.60 -7.14
CA LYS A 133 30.37 -29.40 -6.97
C LYS A 133 31.45 -28.98 -7.97
N ASP A 134 31.08 -28.82 -9.24
CA ASP A 134 31.99 -28.33 -10.28
C ASP A 134 32.54 -26.93 -9.98
N ALA A 135 31.70 -26.01 -9.51
CA ALA A 135 32.12 -24.65 -9.17
C ALA A 135 33.01 -24.60 -7.93
N ILE A 136 32.73 -25.43 -6.92
CA ILE A 136 33.57 -25.57 -5.73
C ILE A 136 34.98 -26.04 -6.13
N ILE A 137 35.06 -27.09 -6.96
CA ILE A 137 36.34 -27.68 -7.39
C ILE A 137 37.14 -26.73 -8.30
N LYS A 138 36.48 -26.09 -9.28
CA LYS A 138 37.18 -25.31 -10.33
C LYS A 138 37.45 -23.86 -9.92
N ASP A 139 36.49 -23.26 -9.22
CA ASP A 139 36.40 -21.81 -9.08
C ASP A 139 36.70 -21.31 -7.66
N ILE A 140 37.01 -22.18 -6.69
CA ILE A 140 37.49 -21.76 -5.37
C ILE A 140 39.01 -21.49 -5.41
N PRO A 141 39.51 -20.42 -4.75
CA PRO A 141 40.94 -20.15 -4.59
C PRO A 141 41.70 -21.26 -3.84
N GLU A 142 42.93 -21.53 -4.25
CA GLU A 142 43.79 -22.58 -3.66
C GLU A 142 44.19 -22.29 -2.20
N ASP A 143 44.09 -21.03 -1.76
CA ASP A 143 44.35 -20.62 -0.39
C ASP A 143 43.17 -20.86 0.57
N ILE A 144 42.07 -21.45 0.09
CA ILE A 144 40.97 -21.95 0.91
C ILE A 144 41.27 -23.40 1.32
N PRO A 145 41.38 -23.71 2.62
CA PRO A 145 41.58 -25.07 3.09
C PRO A 145 40.44 -26.01 2.68
N GLU A 146 40.75 -27.23 2.22
CA GLU A 146 39.74 -28.22 1.81
C GLU A 146 38.81 -28.62 2.97
N ASP A 147 39.30 -28.60 4.21
CA ASP A 147 38.52 -28.91 5.41
C ASP A 147 37.49 -27.83 5.78
N MET A 148 37.52 -26.67 5.13
CA MET A 148 36.49 -25.63 5.24
C MET A 148 35.31 -25.83 4.28
N LEU A 149 35.35 -26.86 3.42
CA LEU A 149 34.34 -27.08 2.38
C LEU A 149 33.64 -28.43 2.56
N ASP A 150 32.31 -28.38 2.55
CA ASP A 150 31.47 -29.57 2.37
C ASP A 150 31.23 -29.82 0.88
N THR A 151 32.05 -30.69 0.30
CA THR A 151 31.99 -31.06 -1.13
C THR A 151 30.98 -32.17 -1.45
N ASP A 152 30.35 -32.74 -0.42
CA ASP A 152 29.37 -33.83 -0.51
C ASP A 152 27.95 -33.38 -0.16
N TYR A 153 27.75 -32.08 0.09
CA TYR A 153 26.43 -31.49 0.32
C TYR A 153 25.53 -31.63 -0.92
N ASP A 154 24.44 -32.39 -0.77
CA ASP A 154 23.40 -32.51 -1.78
C ASP A 154 22.42 -31.34 -1.68
N ILE A 155 22.66 -30.28 -2.46
CA ILE A 155 21.78 -29.10 -2.53
C ILE A 155 20.35 -29.43 -2.98
N ASN A 156 20.15 -30.58 -3.64
CA ASN A 156 18.84 -31.05 -4.11
C ASN A 156 18.07 -31.79 -3.02
N LYS A 157 18.73 -32.25 -1.95
CA LYS A 157 18.05 -32.86 -0.81
C LYS A 157 17.86 -31.84 0.32
N ASP A 158 16.68 -31.94 0.91
CA ASP A 158 16.42 -31.70 2.32
C ASP A 158 15.90 -30.32 2.73
N PHE A 159 16.55 -29.19 2.48
CA PHE A 159 16.16 -27.97 3.23
C PHE A 159 15.04 -27.11 2.63
N ASN A 160 15.01 -26.87 1.32
CA ASN A 160 13.95 -26.05 0.70
C ASN A 160 12.59 -26.75 0.77
N GLU A 161 12.53 -28.05 0.47
CA GLU A 161 11.30 -28.83 0.56
C GLU A 161 10.80 -28.91 2.00
N LYS A 162 11.66 -29.25 2.98
CA LYS A 162 11.25 -29.31 4.40
C LYS A 162 10.76 -27.98 4.94
N VAL A 163 11.46 -26.88 4.68
CA VAL A 163 11.02 -25.56 5.17
C VAL A 163 9.73 -25.13 4.48
N ASN A 164 9.50 -25.51 3.22
CA ASN A 164 8.25 -25.18 2.53
C ASN A 164 7.09 -26.08 2.97
N GLU A 165 7.31 -27.38 3.19
CA GLU A 165 6.32 -28.36 3.65
C GLU A 165 5.86 -28.04 5.08
N TYR A 166 6.80 -27.72 5.98
CA TYR A 166 6.55 -27.40 7.38
C TYR A 166 6.63 -25.90 7.66
N PHE A 167 6.29 -25.06 6.67
CA PHE A 167 6.49 -23.61 6.72
C PHE A 167 5.90 -22.95 7.96
N THR A 168 4.73 -23.41 8.42
CA THR A 168 4.07 -22.87 9.62
C THR A 168 4.93 -23.02 10.87
N ASN A 169 5.72 -24.10 10.98
CA ASN A 169 6.65 -24.30 12.10
C ASN A 169 7.81 -23.30 12.03
N TYR A 170 8.37 -23.10 10.84
CA TYR A 170 9.51 -22.20 10.62
C TYR A 170 9.12 -20.72 10.56
N PHE A 171 7.85 -20.38 10.39
CA PHE A 171 7.37 -19.04 10.04
C PHE A 171 7.94 -17.92 10.92
N THR A 172 7.84 -18.09 12.24
CA THR A 172 8.25 -17.07 13.21
C THR A 172 9.76 -16.86 13.21
N ASP A 173 10.54 -17.94 13.24
CA ASP A 173 12.00 -17.86 13.30
C ASP A 173 12.60 -17.48 11.94
N LEU A 174 11.97 -17.89 10.83
CA LEU A 174 12.32 -17.46 9.50
C LEU A 174 12.18 -15.94 9.36
N ILE A 175 11.04 -15.37 9.78
CA ILE A 175 10.83 -13.91 9.77
C ILE A 175 11.90 -13.23 10.63
N PHE A 176 12.15 -13.74 11.83
CA PHE A 176 13.09 -13.13 12.75
C PHE A 176 14.52 -13.14 12.19
N LEU A 177 15.02 -14.31 11.81
CA LEU A 177 16.41 -14.48 11.37
C LEU A 177 16.66 -13.92 9.96
N LYS A 178 15.84 -14.30 8.97
CA LYS A 178 16.01 -13.86 7.58
C LYS A 178 15.63 -12.40 7.40
N GLY A 179 14.62 -11.92 8.13
CA GLY A 179 14.28 -10.51 8.15
C GLY A 179 15.43 -9.65 8.66
N ILE A 180 16.11 -10.09 9.74
CA ILE A 180 17.24 -9.34 10.32
C ILE A 180 18.39 -9.29 9.31
N LEU A 181 18.69 -10.43 8.67
CA LEU A 181 19.69 -10.50 7.61
C LEU A 181 19.35 -9.51 6.48
N HIS A 182 18.14 -9.55 5.93
CA HIS A 182 17.72 -8.62 4.86
C HIS A 182 17.84 -7.16 5.30
N LYS A 183 17.34 -6.83 6.49
CA LYS A 183 17.37 -5.44 7.01
C LYS A 183 18.82 -4.95 7.19
N CYS A 184 19.70 -5.79 7.73
CA CYS A 184 21.10 -5.42 7.96
C CYS A 184 21.89 -5.35 6.64
N ASP A 185 21.78 -6.36 5.78
CA ASP A 185 22.51 -6.42 4.51
C ASP A 185 22.11 -5.27 3.58
N TYR A 186 20.81 -5.02 3.44
CA TYR A 186 20.35 -3.97 2.55
C TYR A 186 20.69 -2.57 3.09
N SER A 187 20.57 -2.35 4.40
CA SER A 187 20.94 -1.06 4.98
C SER A 187 22.45 -0.82 4.90
N ALA A 188 23.28 -1.84 5.14
CA ALA A 188 24.74 -1.73 5.05
C ALA A 188 25.15 -1.49 3.59
N SER A 189 24.51 -2.17 2.65
CA SER A 189 24.71 -1.96 1.22
C SER A 189 24.30 -0.59 0.70
N ALA A 190 23.30 0.04 1.30
CA ALA A 190 22.91 1.39 0.97
C ALA A 190 23.62 2.47 1.80
N GLY A 191 24.45 2.11 2.79
CA GLY A 191 25.11 3.09 3.67
C GLY A 191 24.16 3.93 4.54
N ILE A 192 22.94 3.45 4.79
CA ILE A 192 21.89 4.14 5.59
C ILE A 192 21.75 3.50 6.96
N ASP A 193 21.32 4.20 8.00
CA ASP A 193 20.99 3.53 9.28
C ASP A 193 19.92 2.42 9.11
N VAL A 194 20.02 1.36 9.93
CA VAL A 194 19.07 0.25 9.91
C VAL A 194 17.64 0.72 10.26
N GLU A 195 17.56 1.61 11.24
CA GLU A 195 16.37 2.32 11.70
C GLU A 195 16.77 3.75 12.03
N GLN A 196 16.01 4.71 11.52
CA GLN A 196 16.16 6.10 11.92
C GLN A 196 15.49 6.27 13.28
N ARG A 197 16.25 6.70 14.27
CA ARG A 197 15.68 7.16 15.54
C ARG A 197 14.90 8.44 15.31
N TYR A 198 13.82 8.62 16.08
CA TYR A 198 13.09 9.88 16.07
C TYR A 198 14.06 11.02 16.44
N ILE A 199 14.16 12.02 15.56
CA ILE A 199 14.98 13.21 15.75
C ILE A 199 14.16 14.22 16.54
N GLY A 200 14.63 14.58 17.73
CA GLY A 200 13.92 15.46 18.65
C GLY A 200 13.14 14.70 19.71
N ASN A 201 12.00 15.24 20.15
CA ASN A 201 11.12 14.59 21.13
C ASN A 201 9.69 14.54 20.60
N TYR A 202 9.17 13.32 20.42
CA TYR A 202 7.84 13.11 19.85
C TYR A 202 6.74 13.85 20.61
N GLN A 203 6.76 13.81 21.95
CA GLN A 203 5.72 14.43 22.77
C GLN A 203 5.75 15.96 22.66
N THR A 204 6.94 16.57 22.67
CA THR A 204 7.12 18.01 22.48
C THR A 204 6.63 18.43 21.10
N ASP A 205 7.01 17.71 20.05
CA ASP A 205 6.60 18.01 18.67
C ASP A 205 5.09 17.86 18.49
N PHE A 206 4.49 16.82 19.08
CA PHE A 206 3.05 16.63 19.07
C PHE A 206 2.32 17.80 19.75
N ILE A 207 2.75 18.22 20.95
CA ILE A 207 2.16 19.36 21.67
C ILE A 207 2.32 20.66 20.87
N ASN A 208 3.48 20.89 20.26
CA ASN A 208 3.72 22.07 19.45
C ASN A 208 2.85 22.09 18.19
N GLY A 209 2.66 20.94 17.53
CA GLY A 209 1.75 20.78 16.39
C GLY A 209 0.29 21.02 16.76
N LEU A 210 -0.14 20.60 17.96
CA LEU A 210 -1.48 20.92 18.47
C LEU A 210 -1.64 22.43 18.68
N LYS A 211 -0.66 23.09 19.30
CA LYS A 211 -0.66 24.53 19.53
C LYS A 211 -0.68 25.34 18.23
N SER A 212 0.15 24.98 17.25
CA SER A 212 0.22 25.70 15.96
C SER A 212 -1.10 25.65 15.18
N LYS A 213 -1.90 24.60 15.39
CA LYS A 213 -3.23 24.44 14.79
C LYS A 213 -4.39 24.84 15.72
N ASN A 214 -4.12 25.38 16.91
CA ASN A 214 -5.12 25.70 17.92
C ASN A 214 -6.06 24.52 18.27
N ILE A 215 -5.52 23.30 18.33
CA ILE A 215 -6.28 22.09 18.64
C ILE A 215 -6.18 21.79 20.14
N THR A 216 -7.33 21.65 20.79
CA THR A 216 -7.42 21.12 22.16
C THR A 216 -7.93 19.69 22.13
N LEU A 217 -7.18 18.76 22.73
CA LEU A 217 -7.57 17.35 22.74
C LEU A 217 -8.80 17.11 23.62
N LYS A 218 -9.74 16.33 23.09
CA LYS A 218 -10.87 15.75 23.82
C LYS A 218 -10.39 14.66 24.78
N PRO A 219 -11.19 14.29 25.81
CA PRO A 219 -10.79 13.29 26.79
C PRO A 219 -10.38 11.94 26.18
N PHE A 220 -11.16 11.41 25.23
CA PHE A 220 -10.83 10.13 24.59
C PHE A 220 -9.53 10.19 23.76
N GLN A 221 -9.21 11.34 23.15
CA GLN A 221 -7.96 11.54 22.40
C GLN A 221 -6.75 11.58 23.34
N SER A 222 -6.90 12.21 24.50
CA SER A 222 -5.83 12.27 25.51
C SER A 222 -5.59 10.88 26.14
N ASN A 223 -6.65 10.12 26.39
CA ASN A 223 -6.56 8.77 26.95
C ASN A 223 -5.93 7.74 26.02
N ALA A 224 -5.91 8.00 24.71
CA ALA A 224 -5.34 7.10 23.70
C ALA A 224 -3.88 6.67 24.00
N LYS A 225 -3.08 7.56 24.62
CA LYS A 225 -1.71 7.25 25.06
C LYS A 225 -1.65 6.07 26.04
N ASN A 226 -2.64 5.92 26.92
CA ASN A 226 -2.71 4.81 27.89
C ASN A 226 -3.03 3.46 27.24
N LEU A 227 -3.48 3.48 25.98
CA LEU A 227 -3.76 2.30 25.17
C LEU A 227 -2.65 2.01 24.16
N SER A 228 -1.53 2.75 24.21
CA SER A 228 -0.37 2.65 23.32
C SER A 228 0.12 1.21 23.13
N ASP A 229 0.06 0.38 24.16
CA ASP A 229 0.65 -0.96 24.16
C ASP A 229 -0.38 -2.07 23.91
N LYS A 230 -1.60 -1.68 23.53
CA LYS A 230 -2.73 -2.56 23.21
C LYS A 230 -3.11 -2.43 21.75
N ASN A 231 -3.72 -3.49 21.21
CA ASN A 231 -4.47 -3.37 19.96
C ASN A 231 -5.80 -2.68 20.25
N VAL A 232 -6.23 -1.78 19.39
CA VAL A 232 -7.42 -0.94 19.60
C VAL A 232 -8.29 -0.89 18.36
N ILE A 233 -9.60 -0.91 18.56
CA ILE A 233 -10.59 -0.59 17.53
C ILE A 233 -11.38 0.63 18.01
N LEU A 234 -11.30 1.71 17.24
CA LEU A 234 -11.98 2.97 17.51
C LEU A 234 -13.08 3.22 16.47
N VAL A 235 -14.32 3.37 16.95
CA VAL A 235 -15.43 3.91 16.15
C VAL A 235 -15.65 5.35 16.56
N ALA A 236 -15.46 6.30 15.64
CA ALA A 236 -15.66 7.72 15.93
C ALA A 236 -16.15 8.50 14.71
N SER A 237 -17.16 9.35 14.90
CA SER A 237 -17.77 10.18 13.86
C SER A 237 -16.74 11.04 13.13
N THR A 238 -17.00 11.35 11.87
CA THR A 238 -16.16 12.24 11.06
C THR A 238 -16.04 13.61 11.73
N GLY A 239 -14.82 14.13 11.82
CA GLY A 239 -14.54 15.39 12.52
C GLY A 239 -14.32 15.28 14.03
N MET A 240 -14.47 14.09 14.64
CA MET A 240 -14.14 13.89 16.06
C MET A 240 -12.64 13.95 16.39
N GLY A 241 -11.78 13.99 15.37
CA GLY A 241 -10.33 14.04 15.51
C GLY A 241 -9.70 12.67 15.73
N LYS A 242 -10.10 11.68 14.90
CA LYS A 242 -9.48 10.34 14.85
C LYS A 242 -7.97 10.40 14.62
N THR A 243 -7.52 11.37 13.81
CA THR A 243 -6.10 11.55 13.52
C THR A 243 -5.31 12.01 14.75
N GLU A 244 -5.83 12.96 15.55
CA GLU A 244 -5.20 13.35 16.81
C GLU A 244 -5.19 12.20 17.83
N TYR A 245 -6.26 11.41 17.87
CA TYR A 245 -6.30 10.18 18.68
C TYR A 245 -5.16 9.23 18.28
N SER A 246 -4.97 8.99 16.97
CA SER A 246 -3.94 8.07 16.49
C SER A 246 -2.53 8.58 16.76
N MET A 247 -2.27 9.89 16.63
CA MET A 247 -1.01 10.52 17.04
C MET A 247 -0.74 10.35 18.55
N SER A 248 -1.75 10.53 19.39
CA SER A 248 -1.66 10.27 20.84
C SER A 248 -1.37 8.79 21.13
N TRP A 249 -2.04 7.87 20.43
CA TRP A 249 -1.83 6.41 20.56
C TRP A 249 -0.45 5.94 20.07
N ILE A 250 0.13 6.58 19.04
CA ILE A 250 1.48 6.27 18.54
C ILE A 250 2.52 6.44 19.65
N ASN A 251 2.44 7.54 20.41
CA ASN A 251 3.27 7.82 21.57
C ASN A 251 4.78 7.58 21.32
N GLY A 252 5.31 8.09 20.20
CA GLY A 252 6.74 8.01 19.84
C GLY A 252 7.23 6.67 19.32
N ASN A 253 6.36 5.67 19.18
CA ASN A 253 6.73 4.38 18.60
C ASN A 253 6.81 4.47 17.08
N LYS A 254 7.59 3.56 16.49
CA LYS A 254 7.60 3.37 15.03
C LYS A 254 6.22 3.01 14.54
N VAL A 255 5.75 3.61 13.45
CA VAL A 255 4.37 3.41 12.96
C VAL A 255 4.27 3.39 11.44
N PHE A 256 3.43 2.47 10.94
CA PHE A 256 2.85 2.52 9.60
C PHE A 256 1.41 2.99 9.68
N TYR A 257 1.09 4.08 9.00
CA TYR A 257 -0.28 4.58 8.85
C TYR A 257 -0.79 4.23 7.45
N LEU A 258 -1.73 3.29 7.39
CA LEU A 258 -2.24 2.70 6.15
C LEU A 258 -3.58 3.31 5.78
N LEU A 259 -3.70 3.75 4.52
CA LEU A 259 -4.97 4.22 3.92
C LEU A 259 -5.25 3.49 2.60
N GLY A 260 -6.51 3.48 2.19
CA GLY A 260 -6.94 2.79 0.96
C GLY A 260 -6.70 3.53 -0.34
N ILE A 261 -6.54 4.86 -0.30
CA ILE A 261 -6.52 5.70 -1.51
C ILE A 261 -5.30 6.64 -1.50
N LYS A 262 -4.61 6.76 -2.65
CA LYS A 262 -3.40 7.57 -2.85
C LYS A 262 -3.58 9.04 -2.42
N ILE A 263 -4.72 9.66 -2.76
CA ILE A 263 -5.05 11.05 -2.39
C ILE A 263 -5.08 11.21 -0.86
N ALA A 264 -5.62 10.20 -0.14
CA ALA A 264 -5.65 10.17 1.31
C ALA A 264 -4.27 10.11 1.94
N VAL A 265 -3.41 9.30 1.34
CA VAL A 265 -2.02 9.12 1.74
C VAL A 265 -1.25 10.43 1.65
N ASN A 266 -1.38 11.17 0.54
CA ASN A 266 -0.74 12.49 0.38
C ASN A 266 -1.23 13.51 1.40
N ALA A 267 -2.55 13.63 1.58
CA ALA A 267 -3.11 14.58 2.56
C ALA A 267 -2.69 14.24 4.00
N MET A 268 -2.62 12.96 4.34
CA MET A 268 -2.18 12.51 5.67
C MET A 268 -0.68 12.71 5.87
N TYR A 269 0.13 12.48 4.84
CA TYR A 269 1.57 12.78 4.85
C TYR A 269 1.84 14.24 5.19
N GLU A 270 1.24 15.17 4.46
CA GLU A 270 1.40 16.60 4.74
C GLU A 270 0.95 16.96 6.16
N ARG A 271 -0.15 16.35 6.63
CA ARG A 271 -0.62 16.58 8.00
C ARG A 271 0.38 16.08 9.04
N PHE A 272 0.93 14.88 8.90
CA PHE A 272 1.92 14.34 9.82
C PHE A 272 3.26 15.08 9.72
N LYS A 273 3.69 15.46 8.52
CA LYS A 273 4.92 16.23 8.28
C LYS A 273 4.89 17.58 8.99
N ASN A 274 3.74 18.24 9.02
CA ASN A 274 3.54 19.48 9.80
C ASN A 274 3.67 19.30 11.32
N PHE A 275 3.48 18.08 11.85
CA PHE A 275 3.64 17.79 13.28
C PHE A 275 5.05 17.30 13.62
N PHE A 276 5.63 16.44 12.77
CA PHE A 276 6.83 15.66 13.12
C PHE A 276 8.01 15.89 12.17
N ASN A 277 7.91 16.84 11.23
CA ASN A 277 8.96 17.27 10.31
C ASN A 277 9.59 16.08 9.55
N ASN A 278 10.94 15.99 9.57
CA ASN A 278 11.75 15.01 8.85
C ASN A 278 11.67 13.57 9.41
N ASN A 279 10.82 13.32 10.42
CA ASN A 279 10.57 11.99 10.96
C ASN A 279 9.50 11.21 10.19
N VAL A 280 8.84 11.86 9.23
CA VAL A 280 7.73 11.29 8.44
C VAL A 280 8.23 10.95 7.05
N SER A 281 7.85 9.78 6.57
CA SER A 281 8.03 9.35 5.19
C SER A 281 6.70 9.01 4.55
N LEU A 282 6.70 9.09 3.23
CA LEU A 282 5.59 8.65 2.41
C LEU A 282 5.96 7.38 1.66
N LEU A 283 5.03 6.45 1.51
CA LEU A 283 5.22 5.22 0.75
C LEU A 283 3.98 4.86 -0.06
N HIS A 284 4.01 5.13 -1.36
CA HIS A 284 3.05 4.63 -2.36
C HIS A 284 3.73 4.50 -3.73
N GLY A 285 3.04 3.95 -4.73
CA GLY A 285 3.63 3.65 -6.05
C GLY A 285 4.29 4.83 -6.80
N ASP A 286 3.97 6.06 -6.40
CA ASP A 286 4.43 7.32 -7.01
C ASP A 286 5.49 8.04 -6.15
N ILE A 287 6.03 7.39 -5.12
CA ILE A 287 6.98 7.98 -4.16
C ILE A 287 8.17 8.69 -4.81
N ASN A 288 8.61 8.16 -5.96
CA ASN A 288 9.79 8.67 -6.65
C ASN A 288 9.62 10.14 -7.08
N TYR A 289 8.40 10.62 -7.30
CA TYR A 289 8.15 11.98 -7.79
C TYR A 289 8.24 13.03 -6.68
N GLN A 290 7.55 12.80 -5.56
CA GLN A 290 7.59 13.74 -4.44
C GLN A 290 8.96 13.84 -3.78
N LEU A 291 9.74 12.75 -3.79
CA LEU A 291 11.12 12.77 -3.33
C LEU A 291 12.02 13.68 -4.16
N LEU A 292 11.73 13.92 -5.44
CA LEU A 292 12.55 14.79 -6.29
C LEU A 292 12.52 16.24 -5.77
N ASP A 293 11.33 16.74 -5.45
CA ASP A 293 11.14 18.10 -4.95
C ASP A 293 11.74 18.33 -3.55
N GLU A 294 11.97 17.25 -2.79
CA GLU A 294 12.45 17.30 -1.41
C GLU A 294 13.94 16.95 -1.24
N THR A 295 14.70 16.79 -2.34
CA THR A 295 16.10 16.31 -2.29
C THR A 295 17.12 17.26 -2.90
N ASP A 296 18.26 17.39 -2.22
CA ASP A 296 19.39 18.21 -2.68
C ASP A 296 20.37 17.35 -3.51
N GLY A 297 19.89 16.87 -4.67
CA GLY A 297 20.68 16.13 -5.66
C GLY A 297 20.62 14.60 -5.53
N GLU A 298 21.33 13.92 -6.45
CA GLU A 298 21.19 12.46 -6.68
C GLU A 298 21.53 11.60 -5.46
N LYS A 299 22.59 11.96 -4.72
CA LYS A 299 23.00 11.18 -3.54
C LYS A 299 21.95 11.23 -2.43
N ASP A 300 21.41 12.40 -2.11
CA ASP A 300 20.38 12.55 -1.07
C ASP A 300 19.11 11.78 -1.46
N TYR A 301 18.72 11.85 -2.73
CA TYR A 301 17.61 11.08 -3.28
C TYR A 301 17.81 9.57 -3.11
N GLU A 302 18.97 9.03 -3.49
CA GLU A 302 19.26 7.60 -3.36
C GLU A 302 19.24 7.15 -1.89
N PHE A 303 19.81 7.94 -0.98
CA PHE A 303 19.78 7.67 0.46
C PHE A 303 18.36 7.68 1.02
N LYS A 304 17.53 8.69 0.73
CA LYS A 304 16.13 8.74 1.20
C LYS A 304 15.31 7.60 0.62
N LEU A 305 15.44 7.33 -0.68
CA LEU A 305 14.72 6.23 -1.33
C LEU A 305 15.09 4.87 -0.72
N ALA A 306 16.38 4.65 -0.44
CA ALA A 306 16.84 3.44 0.22
C ALA A 306 16.22 3.31 1.63
N LYS A 307 16.22 4.38 2.44
CA LYS A 307 15.57 4.40 3.76
C LYS A 307 14.08 4.06 3.69
N ILE A 308 13.37 4.55 2.68
CA ILE A 308 11.93 4.31 2.56
C ILE A 308 11.66 2.86 2.12
N ARG A 309 12.44 2.33 1.16
CA ARG A 309 12.33 0.92 0.74
C ARG A 309 12.72 -0.06 1.85
N GLN A 310 13.60 0.35 2.75
CA GLN A 310 13.95 -0.41 3.94
C GLN A 310 12.99 -0.16 5.10
N PHE A 311 11.97 0.67 4.96
CA PHE A 311 11.05 1.03 6.02
C PHE A 311 11.76 1.55 7.28
N SER A 312 12.80 2.39 7.15
CA SER A 312 13.64 2.81 8.27
C SER A 312 13.11 4.05 9.01
N TYR A 313 12.10 4.75 8.49
CA TYR A 313 11.58 5.97 9.12
C TYR A 313 10.74 5.69 10.39
N PRO A 314 10.72 6.61 11.38
CA PRO A 314 9.86 6.48 12.55
C PRO A 314 8.37 6.46 12.20
N VAL A 315 7.94 7.36 11.31
CA VAL A 315 6.55 7.45 10.85
C VAL A 315 6.53 7.23 9.35
N THR A 316 5.76 6.24 8.89
CA THR A 316 5.55 5.97 7.47
C THR A 316 4.06 6.02 7.16
N ILE A 317 3.65 6.98 6.34
CA ILE A 317 2.30 7.05 5.80
C ILE A 317 2.30 6.31 4.47
N ALA A 318 1.39 5.35 4.28
CA ALA A 318 1.43 4.47 3.13
C ALA A 318 0.06 4.06 2.62
N THR A 319 0.00 3.66 1.34
CA THR A 319 -1.13 2.85 0.86
C THR A 319 -1.02 1.44 1.43
N ALA A 320 -2.16 0.84 1.77
CA ALA A 320 -2.23 -0.49 2.41
C ALA A 320 -1.45 -1.58 1.66
N ASP A 321 -1.46 -1.56 0.32
CA ASP A 321 -0.78 -2.52 -0.54
C ASP A 321 0.74 -2.62 -0.28
N GLN A 322 1.37 -1.53 0.16
CA GLN A 322 2.82 -1.48 0.33
C GLN A 322 3.32 -2.40 1.44
N LEU A 323 2.52 -2.59 2.49
CA LEU A 323 2.86 -3.46 3.62
C LEU A 323 2.08 -4.78 3.56
N ILE A 324 0.78 -4.72 3.28
CA ILE A 324 -0.13 -5.89 3.41
C ILE A 324 0.07 -6.92 2.30
N THR A 325 0.59 -6.55 1.13
CA THR A 325 0.90 -7.53 0.06
C THR A 325 1.85 -8.64 0.53
N SER A 326 2.64 -8.38 1.58
CA SER A 326 3.50 -9.40 2.21
C SER A 326 2.74 -10.60 2.78
N VAL A 327 1.42 -10.50 2.98
CA VAL A 327 0.56 -11.62 3.38
C VAL A 327 0.60 -12.80 2.41
N PHE A 328 0.92 -12.57 1.13
CA PHE A 328 1.10 -13.61 0.11
C PHE A 328 2.47 -14.33 0.17
N LYS A 329 3.30 -14.02 1.17
CA LYS A 329 4.59 -14.68 1.48
C LYS A 329 5.54 -14.81 0.29
N PHE A 330 5.55 -13.80 -0.57
CA PHE A 330 6.49 -13.70 -1.68
C PHE A 330 7.93 -13.64 -1.19
N ASN A 331 8.91 -14.05 -2.01
CA ASN A 331 10.31 -14.00 -1.60
C ASN A 331 10.74 -12.55 -1.21
N GLY A 332 11.15 -12.35 0.05
CA GLY A 332 11.43 -11.03 0.63
C GLY A 332 10.33 -10.46 1.53
N PHE A 333 9.22 -11.19 1.76
CA PHE A 333 8.17 -10.81 2.70
C PHE A 333 8.68 -10.66 4.13
N GLU A 334 9.77 -11.35 4.48
CA GLU A 334 10.35 -11.41 5.83
C GLU A 334 10.76 -10.02 6.34
N LEU A 335 11.25 -9.14 5.44
CA LEU A 335 11.57 -7.75 5.78
C LEU A 335 10.33 -6.97 6.25
N HIS A 336 9.19 -7.20 5.60
CA HIS A 336 7.93 -6.50 5.89
C HIS A 336 7.39 -6.98 7.24
N TYR A 337 7.36 -8.30 7.47
CA TYR A 337 6.89 -8.90 8.72
C TYR A 337 7.79 -8.56 9.90
N LEU A 338 9.11 -8.62 9.72
CA LEU A 338 10.04 -8.23 10.77
C LEU A 338 9.83 -6.78 11.15
N THR A 339 9.82 -5.87 10.17
CA THR A 339 9.63 -4.44 10.48
C THR A 339 8.28 -4.18 11.14
N ALA A 340 7.22 -4.84 10.66
CA ALA A 340 5.88 -4.75 11.25
C ALA A 340 5.85 -5.27 12.70
N SER A 341 6.61 -6.32 13.03
CA SER A 341 6.58 -6.97 14.36
C SER A 341 6.96 -6.06 15.53
N TYR A 342 7.81 -5.05 15.29
CA TYR A 342 8.19 -4.03 16.27
C TYR A 342 7.60 -2.66 15.97
N SER A 343 6.65 -2.58 15.05
CA SER A 343 5.95 -1.35 14.68
C SER A 343 4.51 -1.34 15.19
N LYS A 344 3.98 -0.13 15.29
CA LYS A 344 2.54 0.10 15.34
C LYS A 344 1.96 0.17 13.94
N ILE A 345 0.72 -0.27 13.78
CA ILE A 345 0.04 -0.30 12.48
C ILE A 345 -1.33 0.34 12.64
N ILE A 346 -1.54 1.45 11.95
CA ILE A 346 -2.83 2.13 11.92
C ILE A 346 -3.50 1.79 10.59
N VAL A 347 -4.75 1.33 10.64
CA VAL A 347 -5.61 1.18 9.45
C VAL A 347 -6.76 2.18 9.58
N ASP A 348 -6.75 3.18 8.71
CA ASP A 348 -7.77 4.24 8.68
C ASP A 348 -8.84 3.92 7.63
N GLU A 349 -10.10 4.15 8.01
CA GLU A 349 -11.29 3.93 7.17
C GLU A 349 -11.30 2.53 6.50
N ILE A 350 -11.19 1.46 7.31
CA ILE A 350 -11.11 0.06 6.84
C ILE A 350 -12.25 -0.38 5.89
N GLN A 351 -13.41 0.27 5.97
CA GLN A 351 -14.54 0.05 5.09
C GLN A 351 -14.33 0.55 3.65
N SER A 352 -13.29 1.37 3.41
CA SER A 352 -12.93 1.83 2.06
C SER A 352 -12.28 0.74 1.21
N PHE A 353 -11.92 -0.40 1.82
CA PHE A 353 -11.29 -1.53 1.14
C PHE A 353 -12.31 -2.55 0.62
N SER A 354 -11.95 -3.25 -0.46
CA SER A 354 -12.70 -4.39 -0.97
C SER A 354 -12.73 -5.54 0.07
N PRO A 355 -13.73 -6.45 0.04
CA PRO A 355 -13.79 -7.57 0.98
C PRO A 355 -12.53 -8.46 0.95
N GLU A 356 -11.94 -8.68 -0.22
CA GLU A 356 -10.69 -9.43 -0.40
C GLU A 356 -9.50 -8.72 0.27
N THR A 357 -9.45 -7.39 0.15
CA THR A 357 -8.40 -6.59 0.77
C THR A 357 -8.57 -6.52 2.29
N ILE A 358 -9.81 -6.47 2.78
CA ILE A 358 -10.11 -6.58 4.22
C ILE A 358 -9.65 -7.94 4.75
N ALA A 359 -9.85 -9.04 4.00
CA ALA A 359 -9.33 -10.35 4.38
C ALA A 359 -7.80 -10.34 4.50
N CYS A 360 -7.10 -9.73 3.54
CA CYS A 360 -5.65 -9.56 3.59
C CYS A 360 -5.20 -8.75 4.82
N ILE A 361 -5.86 -7.62 5.10
CA ILE A 361 -5.60 -6.78 6.29
C ILE A 361 -5.79 -7.59 7.57
N VAL A 362 -6.92 -8.31 7.69
CA VAL A 362 -7.25 -9.08 8.89
C VAL A 362 -6.21 -10.16 9.16
N VAL A 363 -5.88 -10.97 8.15
CA VAL A 363 -4.87 -12.04 8.31
C VAL A 363 -3.51 -11.45 8.65
N PHE A 364 -3.09 -10.41 7.93
CA PHE A 364 -1.82 -9.73 8.18
C PHE A 364 -1.73 -9.20 9.62
N LEU A 365 -2.75 -8.45 10.09
CA LEU A 365 -2.79 -7.91 11.45
C LEU A 365 -2.80 -9.00 12.53
N GLN A 366 -3.56 -10.09 12.32
CA GLN A 366 -3.58 -11.23 13.23
C GLN A 366 -2.19 -11.88 13.35
N GLU A 367 -1.47 -12.03 12.24
CA GLU A 367 -0.14 -12.65 12.23
C GLU A 367 0.94 -11.74 12.85
N VAL A 368 1.03 -10.47 12.42
CA VAL A 368 2.04 -9.54 12.95
C VAL A 368 1.80 -9.19 14.41
N SER A 369 0.55 -9.21 14.87
CA SER A 369 0.26 -9.01 16.30
C SER A 369 0.78 -10.15 17.17
N ARG A 370 0.76 -11.41 16.68
CA ARG A 370 1.42 -12.55 17.36
C ARG A 370 2.93 -12.40 17.41
N LEU A 371 3.52 -11.65 16.48
CA LEU A 371 4.96 -11.38 16.44
C LEU A 371 5.38 -10.20 17.32
N GLY A 372 4.44 -9.41 17.85
CA GLY A 372 4.70 -8.29 18.75
C GLY A 372 4.02 -6.97 18.35
N ALA A 373 3.54 -6.86 17.12
CA ALA A 373 2.98 -5.61 16.59
C ALA A 373 1.73 -5.18 17.36
N LYS A 374 1.52 -3.87 17.44
CA LYS A 374 0.27 -3.28 17.93
C LYS A 374 -0.49 -2.63 16.78
N PHE A 375 -1.80 -2.77 16.74
CA PHE A 375 -2.60 -2.14 15.71
C PHE A 375 -3.73 -1.26 16.25
N LEU A 376 -4.08 -0.25 15.47
CA LEU A 376 -5.25 0.61 15.65
C LEU A 376 -6.08 0.56 14.38
N ILE A 377 -7.30 0.04 14.46
CA ILE A 377 -8.30 0.22 13.40
C ILE A 377 -9.18 1.38 13.81
N MET A 378 -9.29 2.40 12.97
CA MET A 378 -10.16 3.54 13.26
C MET A 378 -11.02 3.89 12.06
N SER A 379 -12.30 4.14 12.32
CA SER A 379 -13.24 4.49 11.28
C SER A 379 -14.49 5.15 11.86
N ALA A 380 -15.23 5.88 11.02
CA ALA A 380 -16.61 6.26 11.35
C ALA A 380 -17.56 5.06 11.29
N THR A 381 -17.28 4.07 10.44
CA THR A 381 -18.19 2.96 10.12
C THR A 381 -17.37 1.66 10.03
N ILE A 382 -17.63 0.73 10.96
CA ILE A 382 -16.94 -0.58 10.97
C ILE A 382 -18.00 -1.67 10.88
N PRO A 383 -18.02 -2.46 9.79
CA PRO A 383 -18.84 -3.65 9.70
C PRO A 383 -18.70 -4.54 10.95
N PRO A 384 -19.81 -5.00 11.57
CA PRO A 384 -19.77 -5.81 12.79
C PRO A 384 -18.84 -7.02 12.72
N PHE A 385 -18.86 -7.77 11.61
CA PHE A 385 -18.01 -8.96 11.45
C PHE A 385 -16.50 -8.65 11.56
N ILE A 386 -16.06 -7.42 11.22
CA ILE A 386 -14.65 -7.03 11.38
C ILE A 386 -14.30 -6.91 12.86
N LYS A 387 -15.21 -6.41 13.70
CA LYS A 387 -15.00 -6.37 15.16
C LYS A 387 -14.83 -7.80 15.69
N ASP A 388 -15.63 -8.73 15.18
CA ASP A 388 -15.63 -10.15 15.55
C ASP A 388 -14.28 -10.83 15.32
N GLU A 389 -13.57 -10.47 14.24
CA GLU A 389 -12.21 -10.96 13.94
C GLU A 389 -11.17 -10.63 15.00
N PHE A 390 -11.40 -9.59 15.80
CA PHE A 390 -10.42 -9.02 16.71
C PHE A 390 -10.86 -9.00 18.17
N GLN A 391 -12.07 -9.45 18.50
CA GLN A 391 -12.62 -9.42 19.88
C GLN A 391 -11.67 -10.02 20.93
N LYS A 392 -10.90 -11.05 20.56
CA LYS A 392 -9.97 -11.74 21.48
C LYS A 392 -8.62 -11.05 21.62
N ILE A 393 -8.27 -10.15 20.70
CA ILE A 393 -6.92 -9.58 20.64
C ILE A 393 -6.89 -8.05 20.65
N ALA A 394 -8.03 -7.37 20.58
CA ALA A 394 -8.15 -5.91 20.59
C ALA A 394 -9.16 -5.39 21.62
N CYS A 395 -8.84 -4.23 22.18
CA CYS A 395 -9.75 -3.44 23.00
C CYS A 395 -10.68 -2.64 22.09
N LEU A 396 -11.99 -2.82 22.27
CA LEU A 396 -12.99 -2.03 21.57
C LEU A 396 -13.28 -0.77 22.41
N GLU A 397 -12.96 0.41 21.89
CA GLU A 397 -13.29 1.68 22.55
C GLU A 397 -14.78 1.98 22.42
N GLU A 398 -15.33 2.70 23.40
CA GLU A 398 -16.69 3.21 23.33
C GLU A 398 -16.86 4.14 22.12
N PRO A 399 -17.92 3.96 21.30
CA PRO A 399 -18.13 4.79 20.12
C PRO A 399 -18.21 6.29 20.46
N GLN A 400 -17.39 7.09 19.79
CA GLN A 400 -17.35 8.55 19.97
C GLN A 400 -18.21 9.22 18.90
N LEU A 401 -19.46 9.51 19.25
CA LEU A 401 -20.45 10.05 18.32
C LEU A 401 -20.60 11.57 18.50
N SER A 402 -20.75 12.30 17.39
CA SER A 402 -21.07 13.73 17.46
C SER A 402 -22.55 13.94 17.80
N GLU A 403 -22.84 15.00 18.58
CA GLU A 403 -24.21 15.46 18.85
C GLU A 403 -24.76 16.34 17.72
N GLU A 404 -23.88 16.85 16.85
CA GLU A 404 -24.20 17.72 15.72
C GLU A 404 -25.14 17.04 14.73
N ARG A 405 -26.12 17.79 14.23
CA ARG A 405 -27.15 17.28 13.31
C ARG A 405 -27.03 17.99 11.98
N ARG A 406 -26.52 17.28 10.98
CA ARG A 406 -26.10 17.86 9.70
C ARG A 406 -26.91 17.41 8.50
N HIS A 407 -27.55 16.24 8.56
CA HIS A 407 -28.01 15.54 7.35
C HIS A 407 -29.52 15.25 7.42
N LYS A 408 -30.31 16.07 6.72
CA LYS A 408 -31.73 15.80 6.47
C LYS A 408 -31.89 15.19 5.09
N ILE A 409 -32.31 13.92 5.07
CA ILE A 409 -32.36 13.12 3.84
C ILE A 409 -33.76 13.08 3.24
N GLU A 410 -33.84 12.96 1.92
CA GLU A 410 -35.05 12.61 1.19
C GLU A 410 -34.71 11.60 0.09
N ILE A 411 -35.50 10.54 -0.03
CA ILE A 411 -35.36 9.51 -1.05
C ILE A 411 -36.28 9.81 -2.23
N LYS A 412 -35.73 9.67 -3.44
CA LYS A 412 -36.43 9.79 -4.72
C LYS A 412 -36.44 8.42 -5.41
N ASP A 413 -37.62 7.85 -5.60
CA ASP A 413 -37.83 6.54 -6.23
C ASP A 413 -37.67 6.56 -7.77
N TYR A 414 -36.83 7.45 -8.29
CA TYR A 414 -36.49 7.58 -9.70
C TYR A 414 -35.01 7.91 -9.86
N PHE A 415 -34.50 7.68 -11.07
CA PHE A 415 -33.09 7.92 -11.38
C PHE A 415 -32.76 9.41 -11.44
N ILE A 416 -31.55 9.77 -11.03
CA ILE A 416 -31.09 11.17 -10.92
C ILE A 416 -31.18 11.93 -12.25
N GLU A 417 -31.06 11.24 -13.38
CA GLU A 417 -31.18 11.80 -14.72
C GLU A 417 -32.58 12.37 -15.01
N ASN A 418 -33.59 11.90 -14.30
CA ASN A 418 -34.98 12.34 -14.43
C ASN A 418 -35.34 13.47 -13.46
N TYR A 419 -34.40 13.90 -12.62
CA TYR A 419 -34.60 14.99 -11.69
C TYR A 419 -34.72 16.33 -12.42
N ASP A 420 -35.68 17.16 -12.01
CA ASP A 420 -35.77 18.50 -12.55
C ASP A 420 -34.79 19.46 -11.85
N PHE A 421 -33.61 19.60 -12.45
CA PHE A 421 -32.57 20.52 -12.00
C PHE A 421 -32.98 21.99 -12.02
N SER A 422 -34.09 22.38 -12.66
CA SER A 422 -34.59 23.76 -12.65
C SER A 422 -35.01 24.21 -11.24
N SER A 423 -35.38 23.25 -10.38
CA SER A 423 -35.73 23.48 -8.98
C SER A 423 -34.54 23.77 -8.08
N VAL A 424 -33.30 23.62 -8.58
CA VAL A 424 -32.08 23.77 -7.78
C VAL A 424 -31.52 25.18 -7.93
N ASP A 425 -31.37 25.85 -6.80
CA ASP A 425 -30.76 27.18 -6.73
C ASP A 425 -29.23 27.10 -6.81
N PHE A 426 -28.69 26.96 -8.01
CA PHE A 426 -27.24 26.95 -8.25
C PHE A 426 -26.58 28.32 -8.03
N ASN A 427 -27.35 29.41 -8.08
CA ASN A 427 -26.83 30.77 -7.96
C ASN A 427 -26.55 31.16 -6.51
N ASN A 428 -27.26 30.57 -5.54
CA ASN A 428 -27.06 30.88 -4.11
C ASN A 428 -26.56 29.70 -3.28
N LYS A 429 -26.30 28.53 -3.89
CA LYS A 429 -25.83 27.34 -3.17
C LYS A 429 -24.63 26.71 -3.85
N LYS A 430 -23.76 26.10 -3.05
CA LYS A 430 -22.81 25.09 -3.49
C LYS A 430 -23.51 23.75 -3.56
N VAL A 431 -23.65 23.20 -4.75
CA VAL A 431 -24.32 21.92 -5.01
C VAL A 431 -23.31 20.86 -5.41
N LEU A 432 -23.37 19.71 -4.74
CA LEU A 432 -22.57 18.54 -5.06
C LEU A 432 -23.48 17.45 -5.63
N ILE A 433 -23.15 16.94 -6.81
CA ILE A 433 -23.86 15.83 -7.45
C ILE A 433 -22.91 14.64 -7.53
N ILE A 434 -23.22 13.52 -6.87
CA ILE A 434 -22.39 12.32 -6.86
C ILE A 434 -23.11 11.16 -7.54
N CYS A 435 -22.56 10.73 -8.68
CA CYS A 435 -23.02 9.59 -9.44
C CYS A 435 -22.17 8.35 -9.12
N ASN A 436 -22.77 7.16 -9.27
CA ASN A 436 -22.06 5.89 -9.14
C ASN A 436 -21.19 5.56 -10.36
N THR A 437 -21.44 6.19 -11.52
CA THR A 437 -20.68 5.96 -12.75
C THR A 437 -20.20 7.25 -13.42
N VAL A 438 -19.05 7.18 -14.10
CA VAL A 438 -18.50 8.27 -14.91
C VAL A 438 -19.45 8.68 -16.03
N LYS A 439 -20.02 7.70 -16.76
CA LYS A 439 -20.94 7.97 -17.87
C LYS A 439 -22.12 8.84 -17.45
N LYS A 440 -22.68 8.55 -16.28
CA LYS A 440 -23.83 9.29 -15.77
C LYS A 440 -23.44 10.68 -15.30
N ALA A 441 -22.30 10.82 -14.63
CA ALA A 441 -21.74 12.12 -14.30
C ALA A 441 -21.57 13.00 -15.56
N GLN A 442 -21.02 12.43 -16.65
CA GLN A 442 -20.92 13.10 -17.95
C GLN A 442 -22.30 13.43 -18.55
N SER A 443 -23.27 12.53 -18.46
CA SER A 443 -24.64 12.79 -18.96
C SER A 443 -25.33 13.93 -18.21
N ILE A 444 -25.23 13.99 -16.89
CA ILE A 444 -25.78 15.10 -16.08
C ILE A 444 -25.06 16.40 -16.43
N TYR A 445 -23.75 16.36 -16.62
CA TYR A 445 -22.96 17.54 -17.01
C TYR A 445 -23.48 18.14 -18.32
N GLU A 446 -23.70 17.32 -19.34
CA GLU A 446 -24.25 17.77 -20.63
C GLU A 446 -25.69 18.31 -20.46
N LYS A 447 -26.54 17.66 -19.66
CA LYS A 447 -27.90 18.17 -19.37
C LYS A 447 -27.90 19.54 -18.68
N LEU A 448 -26.96 19.79 -17.76
CA LEU A 448 -26.84 21.10 -17.11
C LEU A 448 -26.33 22.16 -18.09
N LYS A 449 -25.36 21.79 -18.93
CA LYS A 449 -24.80 22.66 -19.99
C LYS A 449 -25.85 23.05 -21.03
N GLU A 450 -26.71 22.11 -21.46
CA GLU A 450 -27.87 22.38 -22.34
C GLU A 450 -28.84 23.40 -21.73
N ARG A 451 -28.94 23.43 -20.39
CA ARG A 451 -29.73 24.40 -19.63
C ARG A 451 -28.97 25.69 -19.30
N SER A 452 -27.80 25.91 -19.89
CA SER A 452 -26.94 27.07 -19.62
C SER A 452 -26.52 27.21 -18.14
N VAL A 453 -26.44 26.10 -17.41
CA VAL A 453 -25.87 26.06 -16.05
C VAL A 453 -24.38 25.73 -16.17
N GLU A 454 -23.52 26.62 -15.68
CA GLU A 454 -22.09 26.36 -15.62
C GLU A 454 -21.78 25.31 -14.55
N ALA A 455 -21.43 24.11 -14.99
CA ALA A 455 -21.11 22.98 -14.13
C ALA A 455 -19.62 22.63 -14.19
N ASN A 456 -19.12 22.03 -13.11
CA ASN A 456 -17.79 21.43 -13.07
C ASN A 456 -17.91 19.91 -12.98
N LEU A 457 -16.97 19.18 -13.58
CA LEU A 457 -16.94 17.71 -13.58
C LEU A 457 -15.59 17.19 -13.07
N LEU A 458 -15.61 16.22 -12.16
CA LEU A 458 -14.42 15.53 -11.65
C LEU A 458 -14.66 14.03 -11.47
N HIS A 459 -13.84 13.20 -12.11
CA HIS A 459 -13.87 11.74 -12.00
C HIS A 459 -12.52 11.10 -12.34
N ALA A 460 -12.42 9.76 -12.29
CA ALA A 460 -11.16 9.05 -12.52
C ALA A 460 -10.65 9.10 -13.97
N ARG A 461 -11.54 9.21 -14.97
CA ARG A 461 -11.21 9.23 -16.41
C ARG A 461 -10.64 10.55 -16.96
N PHE A 462 -9.94 11.33 -16.13
CA PHE A 462 -9.11 12.46 -16.57
C PHE A 462 -7.65 12.05 -16.59
N THR A 463 -6.83 12.68 -17.46
CA THR A 463 -5.37 12.54 -17.36
C THR A 463 -4.91 12.98 -15.97
N LYS A 464 -3.78 12.44 -15.49
CA LYS A 464 -3.22 12.80 -14.18
C LYS A 464 -3.06 14.32 -14.03
N LEU A 465 -2.64 15.01 -15.11
CA LEU A 465 -2.52 16.47 -15.14
C LEU A 465 -3.88 17.18 -14.94
N ASP A 466 -4.89 16.83 -15.74
CA ASP A 466 -6.21 17.48 -15.67
C ASP A 466 -6.94 17.17 -14.37
N LYS A 467 -6.81 15.94 -13.88
CA LYS A 467 -7.36 15.48 -12.61
C LYS A 467 -6.79 16.31 -11.45
N ALA A 468 -5.47 16.48 -11.38
CA ALA A 468 -4.81 17.27 -10.34
C ALA A 468 -5.26 18.75 -10.37
N ARG A 469 -5.43 19.33 -11.57
CA ARG A 469 -6.00 20.67 -11.73
C ARG A 469 -7.42 20.76 -11.15
N LYS A 470 -8.31 19.84 -11.55
CA LYS A 470 -9.71 19.81 -11.09
C LYS A 470 -9.84 19.55 -9.59
N GLU A 471 -9.00 18.69 -9.00
CA GLU A 471 -8.93 18.48 -7.56
C GLU A 471 -8.54 19.76 -6.80
N LYS A 472 -7.59 20.54 -7.33
CA LYS A 472 -7.24 21.85 -6.79
C LYS A 472 -8.40 22.85 -6.90
N ASP A 473 -9.12 22.82 -8.01
CA ASP A 473 -10.21 23.76 -8.27
C ASP A 473 -11.44 23.49 -7.40
N ILE A 474 -11.83 22.23 -7.18
CA ILE A 474 -12.94 21.89 -6.26
C ILE A 474 -12.61 22.29 -4.82
N LEU A 475 -11.36 22.10 -4.38
CA LEU A 475 -10.92 22.50 -3.04
C LEU A 475 -10.96 24.03 -2.87
N LYS A 476 -10.50 24.79 -3.88
CA LYS A 476 -10.60 26.25 -3.87
C LYS A 476 -12.06 26.71 -3.85
N PHE A 477 -12.92 26.09 -4.66
CA PHE A 477 -14.35 26.39 -4.72
C PHE A 477 -15.05 26.11 -3.38
N ALA A 478 -14.79 24.95 -2.77
CA ALA A 478 -15.40 24.57 -1.50
C ALA A 478 -15.02 25.56 -0.38
N ASN A 479 -13.82 26.13 -0.41
CA ASN A 479 -13.33 27.09 0.59
C ASN A 479 -13.62 28.57 0.26
N SER A 480 -14.18 28.89 -0.92
CA SER A 480 -14.56 30.27 -1.28
C SER A 480 -16.03 30.56 -0.93
N ASN A 481 -16.49 31.79 -1.17
CA ASN A 481 -17.92 32.15 -1.07
C ASN A 481 -18.68 31.93 -2.38
N ASN A 482 -18.05 31.27 -3.37
CA ASN A 482 -18.67 31.04 -4.66
C ASN A 482 -19.78 30.00 -4.55
N THR A 483 -20.75 30.11 -5.45
CA THR A 483 -21.90 29.22 -5.62
C THR A 483 -21.81 28.53 -6.98
N GLY A 484 -22.55 27.45 -7.16
CA GLY A 484 -22.50 26.66 -8.39
C GLY A 484 -22.52 25.15 -8.11
N VAL A 485 -22.22 24.37 -9.14
CA VAL A 485 -22.37 22.91 -9.11
C VAL A 485 -21.09 22.18 -9.49
N TRP A 486 -20.80 21.15 -8.70
CA TRP A 486 -19.78 20.14 -8.98
C TRP A 486 -20.45 18.79 -9.14
N ILE A 487 -20.22 18.15 -10.28
CA ILE A 487 -20.62 16.78 -10.56
C ILE A 487 -19.38 15.90 -10.41
N THR A 488 -19.55 14.77 -9.73
CA THR A 488 -18.44 13.88 -9.45
C THR A 488 -18.90 12.44 -9.27
N THR A 489 -17.94 11.56 -9.03
CA THR A 489 -18.14 10.15 -8.69
C THR A 489 -17.60 9.88 -7.27
N GLN A 490 -17.24 8.65 -6.95
CA GLN A 490 -16.73 8.24 -5.63
C GLN A 490 -15.41 8.93 -5.24
N ILE A 491 -14.76 9.62 -6.17
CA ILE A 491 -13.47 10.29 -5.93
C ILE A 491 -13.50 11.30 -4.78
N VAL A 492 -14.64 11.97 -4.53
CA VAL A 492 -14.77 12.93 -3.42
C VAL A 492 -15.07 12.29 -2.06
N GLU A 493 -15.32 10.98 -2.02
CA GLU A 493 -15.59 10.25 -0.78
C GLU A 493 -14.35 10.22 0.12
N ALA A 494 -13.15 10.23 -0.46
CA ALA A 494 -11.88 10.25 0.25
C ALA A 494 -11.15 11.59 0.15
N SER A 495 -10.73 12.10 1.31
CA SER A 495 -9.56 12.99 1.44
C SER A 495 -9.58 14.36 0.79
N LEU A 496 -10.75 14.83 0.35
CA LEU A 496 -11.00 16.23 0.05
C LEU A 496 -11.77 16.87 1.22
N ASP A 497 -11.21 17.88 1.90
CA ASP A 497 -11.92 18.64 2.94
C ASP A 497 -12.85 19.68 2.30
N ILE A 498 -13.96 19.20 1.74
CA ILE A 498 -14.98 20.00 1.06
C ILE A 498 -16.27 20.09 1.90
N ASP A 499 -16.95 21.22 1.80
CA ASP A 499 -18.24 21.49 2.46
C ASP A 499 -19.22 22.16 1.48
N PHE A 500 -20.32 21.47 1.18
CA PHE A 500 -21.37 21.89 0.24
C PHE A 500 -22.72 22.12 0.95
N ASP A 501 -23.59 22.90 0.32
CA ASP A 501 -24.91 23.25 0.85
C ASP A 501 -25.99 22.20 0.53
N LEU A 502 -25.85 21.51 -0.60
CA LEU A 502 -26.83 20.54 -1.08
C LEU A 502 -26.12 19.38 -1.75
N LEU A 503 -26.48 18.15 -1.37
CA LEU A 503 -25.98 16.92 -1.98
C LEU A 503 -27.12 16.23 -2.74
N LEU A 504 -26.89 15.97 -4.02
CA LEU A 504 -27.69 15.05 -4.84
C LEU A 504 -26.83 13.82 -5.07
N THR A 505 -27.32 12.63 -4.73
CA THR A 505 -26.51 11.43 -4.88
C THR A 505 -27.34 10.20 -5.22
N GLU A 506 -26.83 9.34 -6.08
CA GLU A 506 -27.38 8.00 -6.24
C GLU A 506 -27.11 7.16 -4.99
N CYS A 507 -28.07 6.32 -4.62
CA CYS A 507 -27.89 5.36 -3.54
C CYS A 507 -26.70 4.42 -3.85
N SER A 508 -25.81 4.25 -2.89
CA SER A 508 -24.65 3.34 -2.94
C SER A 508 -24.66 2.44 -1.70
N THR A 509 -23.53 1.80 -1.38
CA THR A 509 -23.38 1.08 -0.10
C THR A 509 -23.46 2.04 1.08
N ILE A 510 -23.91 1.55 2.24
CA ILE A 510 -24.13 2.40 3.42
C ILE A 510 -22.89 3.21 3.82
N ASP A 511 -21.70 2.60 3.76
CA ASP A 511 -20.43 3.29 4.09
C ASP A 511 -20.16 4.46 3.13
N SER A 512 -20.29 4.22 1.83
CA SER A 512 -20.14 5.23 0.79
C SER A 512 -21.17 6.36 0.97
N MET A 513 -22.44 6.02 1.22
CA MET A 513 -23.50 7.00 1.50
C MET A 513 -23.14 7.92 2.68
N LEU A 514 -22.68 7.36 3.79
CA LEU A 514 -22.30 8.13 4.97
C LEU A 514 -21.06 9.01 4.73
N GLN A 515 -20.10 8.54 3.93
CA GLN A 515 -18.94 9.34 3.50
C GLN A 515 -19.35 10.52 2.60
N ARG A 516 -20.28 10.28 1.66
CA ARG A 516 -20.86 11.33 0.80
C ARG A 516 -21.59 12.38 1.64
N PHE A 517 -22.38 11.95 2.63
CA PHE A 517 -23.10 12.86 3.51
C PHE A 517 -22.14 13.79 4.25
N GLY A 518 -20.97 13.27 4.67
CA GLY A 518 -19.91 14.04 5.30
C GLY A 518 -19.26 15.15 4.44
N ARG A 519 -19.72 15.36 3.20
CA ARG A 519 -19.35 16.47 2.29
C ARG A 519 -20.42 17.56 2.23
N CYS A 520 -21.56 17.38 2.90
CA CYS A 520 -22.66 18.33 2.97
C CYS A 520 -22.84 18.81 4.42
N TYR A 521 -22.84 20.12 4.65
CA TYR A 521 -22.91 20.70 6.00
C TYR A 521 -21.84 20.11 6.94
N ARG A 522 -20.62 19.93 6.42
CA ARG A 522 -19.51 19.28 7.13
C ARG A 522 -19.06 20.08 8.36
N LYS A 523 -19.08 21.42 8.29
CA LYS A 523 -18.51 22.32 9.30
C LYS A 523 -19.57 23.03 10.16
N ARG A 524 -20.86 22.68 10.01
CA ARG A 524 -21.99 23.43 10.62
C ARG A 524 -23.25 22.58 10.76
N ASP A 525 -24.10 22.91 11.71
CA ASP A 525 -25.40 22.23 11.91
C ASP A 525 -26.45 22.61 10.85
N TYR A 526 -27.40 21.69 10.66
CA TYR A 526 -28.55 21.85 9.76
C TYR A 526 -29.86 21.94 10.54
N CYS A 527 -30.49 23.12 10.49
CA CYS A 527 -31.72 23.41 11.24
C CYS A 527 -32.94 23.68 10.36
N LYS A 528 -32.85 23.50 9.03
CA LYS A 528 -33.93 23.84 8.10
C LYS A 528 -34.92 22.67 7.91
N ILE A 529 -36.13 23.00 7.44
CA ILE A 529 -37.19 22.01 7.17
C ILE A 529 -36.93 21.26 5.86
N THR A 530 -36.34 21.90 4.85
CA THR A 530 -36.02 21.26 3.57
C THR A 530 -34.93 20.20 3.73
N PRO A 531 -34.89 19.13 2.92
CA PRO A 531 -33.75 18.24 2.89
C PRO A 531 -32.52 18.93 2.27
N ASN A 532 -31.33 18.62 2.79
CA ASN A 532 -30.05 19.00 2.18
C ASN A 532 -29.34 17.82 1.52
N ILE A 533 -29.92 16.63 1.58
CA ILE A 533 -29.43 15.44 0.91
C ILE A 533 -30.59 14.77 0.17
N LEU A 534 -30.49 14.70 -1.16
CA LEU A 534 -31.42 14.01 -2.02
C LEU A 534 -30.77 12.71 -2.51
N ILE A 535 -31.41 11.58 -2.22
CA ILE A 535 -30.92 10.24 -2.51
C ILE A 535 -31.76 9.64 -3.62
N PHE A 536 -31.15 9.38 -4.77
CA PHE A 536 -31.82 8.82 -5.93
C PHE A 536 -31.67 7.31 -5.99
N ARG A 537 -32.64 6.64 -6.59
CA ARG A 537 -32.60 5.20 -6.82
C ARG A 537 -31.36 4.80 -7.63
N TYR A 538 -30.70 3.71 -7.25
CA TYR A 538 -29.63 3.10 -8.04
C TYR A 538 -30.18 2.32 -9.24
N ASP A 539 -29.39 2.21 -10.29
CA ASP A 539 -29.70 1.43 -11.49
C ASP A 539 -29.07 0.02 -11.47
N ASP A 540 -29.37 -0.80 -12.48
CA ASP A 540 -28.79 -2.15 -12.61
C ASP A 540 -27.27 -2.12 -12.87
N ILE A 541 -26.75 -0.99 -13.31
CA ILE A 541 -25.32 -0.77 -13.52
C ILE A 541 -24.61 -0.68 -12.17
N SER A 542 -25.20 0.04 -11.21
CA SER A 542 -24.68 0.16 -9.85
C SER A 542 -24.51 -1.19 -9.16
N LYS A 543 -25.35 -2.19 -9.50
CA LYS A 543 -25.23 -3.59 -9.01
C LYS A 543 -24.01 -4.35 -9.56
N LYS A 544 -23.32 -3.80 -10.57
CA LYS A 544 -22.03 -4.33 -11.06
C LYS A 544 -20.84 -3.67 -10.37
N ILE A 545 -21.05 -2.49 -9.78
CA ILE A 545 -20.02 -1.72 -9.06
C ILE A 545 -20.00 -2.12 -7.59
N TYR A 546 -21.19 -2.26 -7.00
CA TYR A 546 -21.37 -2.65 -5.61
C TYR A 546 -22.12 -3.98 -5.52
N ASP A 547 -21.98 -4.65 -4.37
CA ASP A 547 -22.78 -5.83 -4.07
C ASP A 547 -24.28 -5.49 -4.09
N ALA A 548 -25.03 -6.20 -4.93
CA ALA A 548 -26.44 -5.93 -5.18
C ALA A 548 -27.31 -6.11 -3.93
N GLU A 549 -26.95 -7.03 -3.04
CA GLU A 549 -27.68 -7.27 -1.80
C GLU A 549 -27.40 -6.15 -0.79
N LEU A 550 -26.15 -5.71 -0.67
CA LEU A 550 -25.80 -4.55 0.17
C LEU A 550 -26.47 -3.26 -0.31
N LEU A 551 -26.62 -3.05 -1.62
CA LEU A 551 -27.36 -1.91 -2.17
C LEU A 551 -28.83 -1.94 -1.75
N GLU A 552 -29.50 -3.08 -1.89
CA GLU A 552 -30.91 -3.25 -1.52
C GLU A 552 -31.11 -3.05 -0.02
N ARG A 553 -30.25 -3.65 0.80
CA ARG A 553 -30.25 -3.47 2.26
C ARG A 553 -30.03 -2.00 2.64
N THR A 554 -29.10 -1.31 1.97
CA THR A 554 -28.84 0.12 2.20
C THR A 554 -30.05 0.98 1.87
N HIS A 555 -30.68 0.76 0.71
CA HIS A 555 -31.89 1.48 0.31
C HIS A 555 -33.04 1.26 1.29
N LYS A 556 -33.25 0.02 1.75
CA LYS A 556 -34.25 -0.33 2.76
C LYS A 556 -33.97 0.36 4.09
N ALA A 557 -32.72 0.37 4.55
CA ALA A 557 -32.32 1.02 5.81
C ALA A 557 -32.54 2.54 5.75
N LEU A 558 -32.12 3.19 4.66
CA LEU A 558 -32.32 4.63 4.46
C LEU A 558 -33.80 5.01 4.35
N SER A 559 -34.62 4.17 3.71
CA SER A 559 -36.06 4.41 3.52
C SER A 559 -36.83 4.58 4.82
N LYS A 560 -36.40 3.93 5.90
CA LYS A 560 -36.99 4.10 7.24
C LYS A 560 -36.85 5.52 7.79
N TYR A 561 -35.87 6.27 7.31
CA TYR A 561 -35.52 7.62 7.76
C TYR A 561 -35.82 8.69 6.71
N ASN A 562 -36.63 8.38 5.69
CA ASN A 562 -37.00 9.35 4.66
C ASN A 562 -37.63 10.62 5.29
N GLY A 563 -37.15 11.80 4.90
CA GLY A 563 -37.58 13.09 5.45
C GLY A 563 -37.03 13.44 6.83
N SER A 564 -36.22 12.57 7.44
CA SER A 564 -35.71 12.74 8.80
C SER A 564 -34.34 13.43 8.84
N LEU A 565 -34.10 14.20 9.91
CA LEU A 565 -32.77 14.73 10.26
C LEU A 565 -32.01 13.66 11.05
N LEU A 566 -30.98 13.08 10.44
CA LEU A 566 -30.25 11.94 10.97
C LEU A 566 -29.34 12.33 12.13
N THR A 567 -29.36 11.50 13.18
CA THR A 567 -28.36 11.49 14.27
C THR A 567 -27.20 10.55 13.93
N GLU A 568 -26.04 10.73 14.57
CA GLU A 568 -24.91 9.80 14.44
C GLU A 568 -25.25 8.39 14.92
N LYS A 569 -26.07 8.26 15.97
CA LYS A 569 -26.55 6.97 16.45
C LYS A 569 -27.38 6.22 15.39
N GLN A 570 -28.31 6.90 14.74
CA GLN A 570 -29.11 6.32 13.66
C GLN A 570 -28.25 5.86 12.48
N LYS A 571 -27.16 6.58 12.17
CA LYS A 571 -26.19 6.14 11.14
C LYS A 571 -25.50 4.84 11.52
N GLN A 572 -25.10 4.67 12.78
CA GLN A 572 -24.55 3.42 13.31
C GLN A 572 -25.57 2.28 13.25
N GLU A 573 -26.81 2.55 13.63
CA GLU A 573 -27.90 1.57 13.55
C GLU A 573 -28.14 1.09 12.11
N MET A 574 -28.11 2.00 11.12
CA MET A 574 -28.20 1.62 9.70
C MET A 574 -27.06 0.73 9.24
N ILE A 575 -25.82 0.98 9.68
CA ILE A 575 -24.68 0.11 9.36
C ILE A 575 -24.92 -1.28 9.95
N ASN A 576 -25.27 -1.37 11.23
CA ASN A 576 -25.51 -2.66 11.87
C ASN A 576 -26.65 -3.44 11.17
N GLU A 577 -27.70 -2.76 10.71
CA GLU A 577 -28.79 -3.38 9.93
C GLU A 577 -28.32 -3.86 8.56
N VAL A 578 -27.55 -3.07 7.82
CA VAL A 578 -27.10 -3.47 6.47
C VAL A 578 -26.17 -4.68 6.54
N PHE A 579 -25.33 -4.73 7.56
CA PHE A 579 -24.37 -5.80 7.78
C PHE A 579 -24.88 -6.93 8.69
N SER A 580 -26.15 -6.95 9.11
CA SER A 580 -26.73 -8.07 9.87
C SER A 580 -26.91 -9.29 8.96
N ASP A 581 -26.58 -10.49 9.43
CA ASP A 581 -26.64 -11.73 8.63
C ASP A 581 -25.91 -11.56 7.28
N ILE A 582 -24.71 -10.95 7.31
CA ILE A 582 -23.93 -10.69 6.10
C ILE A 582 -23.31 -11.97 5.53
N GLU A 583 -23.24 -13.05 6.32
CA GLU A 583 -22.65 -14.33 5.95
C GLU A 583 -23.30 -14.96 4.70
N SER A 584 -24.55 -14.60 4.39
CA SER A 584 -25.25 -15.05 3.18
C SER A 584 -24.86 -14.28 1.91
N THR A 585 -24.24 -13.12 2.05
CA THR A 585 -23.94 -12.21 0.94
C THR A 585 -22.70 -12.65 0.16
N LYS A 586 -22.61 -12.28 -1.13
CA LYS A 586 -21.39 -12.50 -1.92
C LYS A 586 -20.21 -11.70 -1.37
N TYR A 587 -20.47 -10.53 -0.80
CA TYR A 587 -19.47 -9.72 -0.11
C TYR A 587 -18.74 -10.52 0.98
N TYR A 588 -19.47 -11.17 1.89
CA TYR A 588 -18.85 -11.96 2.96
C TYR A 588 -18.22 -13.25 2.44
N GLN A 589 -18.84 -13.91 1.46
CA GLN A 589 -18.27 -15.10 0.83
C GLN A 589 -16.89 -14.78 0.23
N SER A 590 -16.75 -13.67 -0.51
CA SER A 590 -15.46 -13.25 -1.06
C SER A 590 -14.41 -13.00 0.04
N TYR A 591 -14.80 -12.29 1.10
CA TYR A 591 -13.95 -12.09 2.29
C TYR A 591 -13.51 -13.43 2.90
N SER A 592 -14.45 -14.35 3.14
CA SER A 592 -14.21 -15.65 3.77
C SER A 592 -13.29 -16.53 2.91
N ASP A 593 -13.55 -16.61 1.61
CA ASP A 593 -12.77 -17.43 0.67
C ASP A 593 -11.31 -16.95 0.63
N TYR A 594 -11.08 -15.64 0.50
CA TYR A 594 -9.73 -15.07 0.52
C TYR A 594 -9.04 -15.29 1.87
N LYS A 595 -9.76 -15.14 2.97
CA LYS A 595 -9.22 -15.40 4.31
C LYS A 595 -8.80 -16.86 4.46
N GLN A 596 -9.61 -17.81 4.00
CA GLN A 596 -9.30 -19.24 4.04
C GLN A 596 -8.10 -19.57 3.15
N LEU A 597 -8.04 -19.00 1.94
CA LEU A 597 -6.90 -19.14 1.03
C LEU A 597 -5.60 -18.64 1.64
N LEU A 598 -5.60 -17.49 2.31
CA LEU A 598 -4.40 -16.97 2.97
C LEU A 598 -3.99 -17.86 4.16
N LYS A 599 -4.97 -18.34 4.93
CA LYS A 599 -4.71 -19.23 6.08
C LYS A 599 -4.23 -20.63 5.69
N SER A 600 -4.47 -21.09 4.47
CA SER A 600 -3.92 -22.35 3.97
C SER A 600 -2.42 -22.28 3.66
N GLY A 601 -1.80 -21.10 3.78
CA GLY A 601 -0.38 -20.89 3.51
C GLY A 601 -0.10 -20.64 2.03
N PHE A 602 -1.05 -20.09 1.27
CA PHE A 602 -0.88 -19.73 -0.14
C PHE A 602 0.33 -18.79 -0.36
N ARG A 603 1.18 -19.11 -1.34
CA ARG A 603 2.41 -18.36 -1.67
C ARG A 603 2.47 -18.07 -3.17
N THR A 604 2.87 -16.86 -3.54
CA THR A 604 3.09 -16.46 -4.94
C THR A 604 4.40 -15.70 -5.11
N GLY A 605 4.90 -15.58 -6.35
CA GLY A 605 6.08 -14.75 -6.62
C GLY A 605 5.79 -13.27 -6.42
N LYS A 606 6.78 -12.43 -6.07
CA LYS A 606 6.56 -11.00 -5.74
C LYS A 606 5.80 -10.22 -6.81
N VAL A 607 6.13 -10.43 -8.08
CA VAL A 607 5.43 -9.78 -9.21
C VAL A 607 4.00 -10.30 -9.31
N GLU A 608 3.79 -11.61 -9.19
CA GLU A 608 2.44 -12.20 -9.17
C GLU A 608 1.62 -11.77 -7.95
N SER A 609 2.21 -11.60 -6.77
CA SER A 609 1.52 -11.12 -5.58
C SER A 609 1.14 -9.65 -5.72
N GLN A 610 2.05 -8.82 -6.27
CA GLN A 610 1.76 -7.43 -6.58
C GLN A 610 0.71 -7.35 -7.69
N GLU A 611 0.77 -8.21 -8.70
CA GLU A 611 -0.27 -8.32 -9.73
C GLU A 611 -1.58 -8.88 -9.17
N LEU A 612 -1.57 -9.81 -8.22
CA LEU A 612 -2.75 -10.37 -7.59
C LEU A 612 -3.40 -9.30 -6.72
N PHE A 613 -2.62 -8.58 -5.91
CA PHE A 613 -3.09 -7.41 -5.17
C PHE A 613 -3.57 -6.32 -6.14
N ARG A 614 -2.85 -6.05 -7.23
CA ARG A 614 -3.27 -5.08 -8.26
C ARG A 614 -4.45 -5.53 -9.11
N LYS A 615 -4.69 -6.84 -9.26
CA LYS A 615 -5.89 -7.43 -9.87
C LYS A 615 -7.05 -7.39 -8.89
N ILE A 616 -6.79 -7.42 -7.59
CA ILE A 616 -7.79 -7.16 -6.54
C ILE A 616 -8.14 -5.66 -6.53
N THR A 617 -7.15 -4.76 -6.68
CA THR A 617 -7.37 -3.30 -6.79
C THR A 617 -7.68 -2.82 -8.21
N ASN A 618 -7.59 -3.70 -9.21
CA ASN A 618 -7.99 -3.55 -10.61
C ASN A 618 -7.46 -2.29 -11.36
N GLU A 619 -6.21 -1.82 -11.29
CA GLU A 619 -5.77 -0.60 -12.02
C GLU A 619 -4.83 -0.86 -13.23
N TYR A 620 -5.08 -0.22 -14.37
CA TYR A 620 -4.24 -0.22 -15.59
C TYR A 620 -3.94 1.20 -16.08
N THR A 621 -2.70 1.47 -16.49
CA THR A 621 -2.29 2.78 -17.01
C THR A 621 -2.32 2.82 -18.54
N VAL A 622 -3.07 3.76 -19.12
CA VAL A 622 -3.18 3.97 -20.57
C VAL A 622 -3.02 5.44 -20.95
N ILE A 623 -2.72 5.72 -22.21
CA ILE A 623 -2.76 7.07 -22.80
C ILE A 623 -3.90 7.12 -23.82
N PRO A 624 -4.88 8.04 -23.70
CA PRO A 624 -5.93 8.19 -24.71
C PRO A 624 -5.35 8.57 -26.08
N GLU A 625 -5.83 7.96 -27.16
CA GLU A 625 -5.33 8.23 -28.51
C GLU A 625 -5.35 9.72 -28.91
N PRO A 626 -6.39 10.53 -28.62
CA PRO A 626 -6.37 11.96 -28.92
C PRO A 626 -5.30 12.73 -28.13
N VAL A 627 -5.05 12.35 -26.88
CA VAL A 627 -4.00 12.94 -26.03
C VAL A 627 -2.62 12.56 -26.56
N TYR A 628 -2.42 11.30 -26.95
CA TYR A 628 -1.19 10.85 -27.58
C TYR A 628 -0.93 11.60 -28.89
N LYS A 629 -1.89 11.65 -29.82
CA LYS A 629 -1.72 12.30 -31.13
C LYS A 629 -1.42 13.80 -31.01
N SER A 630 -2.05 14.50 -30.08
CA SER A 630 -1.80 15.93 -29.85
C SER A 630 -0.43 16.23 -29.19
N ASN A 631 0.18 15.24 -28.52
CA ASN A 631 1.42 15.40 -27.77
C ASN A 631 2.51 14.40 -28.20
N GLU A 632 2.40 13.83 -29.41
CA GLU A 632 3.18 12.66 -29.83
C GLU A 632 4.69 12.90 -29.73
N THR A 633 5.16 14.04 -30.24
CA THR A 633 6.57 14.42 -30.20
C THR A 633 7.11 14.47 -28.77
N LEU A 634 6.38 15.13 -27.86
CA LEU A 634 6.78 15.27 -26.45
C LEU A 634 6.76 13.92 -25.73
N ILE A 635 5.70 13.13 -25.91
CA ILE A 635 5.56 11.81 -25.29
C ILE A 635 6.69 10.88 -25.74
N ASN A 636 7.00 10.86 -27.04
CA ASN A 636 8.08 10.06 -27.59
C ASN A 636 9.46 10.54 -27.12
N GLU A 637 9.64 11.84 -26.96
CA GLU A 637 10.84 12.42 -26.36
C GLU A 637 11.01 11.96 -24.90
N TYR A 638 9.95 12.07 -24.08
CA TYR A 638 9.99 11.59 -22.70
C TYR A 638 10.31 10.10 -22.62
N ILE A 639 9.69 9.25 -23.47
CA ILE A 639 9.97 7.81 -23.51
C ILE A 639 11.44 7.53 -23.87
N SER A 640 11.97 8.23 -24.88
CA SER A 640 13.37 8.09 -25.29
C SER A 640 14.33 8.52 -24.17
N ASN A 641 14.03 9.64 -23.52
CA ASN A 641 14.80 10.17 -22.41
C ASN A 641 14.74 9.25 -21.18
N ILE A 642 13.63 8.57 -20.93
CA ILE A 642 13.54 7.58 -19.85
C ILE A 642 14.55 6.46 -20.08
N ASP A 643 14.66 5.93 -21.29
CA ASP A 643 15.58 4.82 -21.58
C ASP A 643 17.05 5.24 -21.63
N SER A 644 17.35 6.47 -22.07
CA SER A 644 18.71 7.00 -22.10
C SER A 644 19.19 7.55 -20.74
N SER A 645 18.27 7.92 -19.85
CA SER A 645 18.60 8.48 -18.53
C SER A 645 18.69 7.43 -17.42
N LYS A 646 19.41 7.78 -16.36
CA LYS A 646 19.49 7.04 -15.08
C LYS A 646 19.14 7.98 -13.92
N GLY A 647 18.96 7.41 -12.73
CA GLY A 647 18.77 8.19 -11.49
C GLY A 647 17.57 9.13 -11.54
N ILE A 648 17.75 10.34 -11.02
CA ILE A 648 16.74 11.41 -10.93
C ILE A 648 16.18 11.80 -12.29
N LYS A 649 17.04 12.04 -13.29
CA LYS A 649 16.61 12.47 -14.63
C LYS A 649 15.64 11.48 -15.27
N ARG A 650 15.86 10.17 -15.07
CA ARG A 650 14.94 9.14 -15.56
C ARG A 650 13.55 9.27 -14.93
N LEU A 651 13.49 9.65 -13.66
CA LEU A 651 12.24 9.77 -12.90
C LEU A 651 11.46 11.01 -13.32
N GLU A 652 12.11 12.18 -13.45
CA GLU A 652 11.48 13.40 -13.96
C GLU A 652 10.80 13.16 -15.32
N GLN A 653 11.46 12.41 -16.22
CA GLN A 653 10.91 12.11 -17.54
C GLN A 653 9.71 11.13 -17.44
N LYS A 654 9.74 10.19 -16.50
CA LYS A 654 8.55 9.36 -16.22
C LYS A 654 7.40 10.21 -15.72
N GLU A 655 7.64 11.15 -14.83
CA GLU A 655 6.60 12.02 -14.28
C GLU A 655 5.88 12.78 -15.39
N LYS A 656 6.67 13.42 -16.26
CA LYS A 656 6.17 14.13 -17.43
C LYS A 656 5.33 13.23 -18.32
N LEU A 657 5.71 11.97 -18.51
CA LEU A 657 4.91 10.99 -19.26
C LEU A 657 3.60 10.63 -18.53
N PHE A 658 3.64 10.35 -17.22
CA PHE A 658 2.46 9.97 -16.45
C PHE A 658 1.40 11.08 -16.36
N ASN A 659 1.79 12.35 -16.50
CA ASN A 659 0.86 13.47 -16.61
C ASN A 659 -0.17 13.32 -17.75
N TYR A 660 0.17 12.57 -18.81
CA TYR A 660 -0.71 12.28 -19.95
C TYR A 660 -1.45 10.94 -19.83
N CYS A 661 -1.21 10.19 -18.77
CA CYS A 661 -1.81 8.88 -18.56
C CYS A 661 -3.12 8.96 -17.76
N ILE A 662 -3.98 7.96 -17.95
CA ILE A 662 -5.18 7.68 -17.17
C ILE A 662 -5.02 6.30 -16.52
N GLU A 663 -5.41 6.18 -15.25
CA GLU A 663 -5.56 4.90 -14.56
C GLU A 663 -7.01 4.41 -14.75
N LEU A 664 -7.20 3.30 -15.47
CA LEU A 664 -8.48 2.66 -15.75
C LEU A 664 -8.63 1.36 -14.97
N HIS A 665 -9.87 1.03 -14.59
CA HIS A 665 -10.18 -0.17 -13.84
C HIS A 665 -10.13 -1.43 -14.76
N TYR A 666 -9.68 -2.58 -14.27
CA TYR A 666 -9.54 -3.81 -15.07
C TYR A 666 -10.87 -4.29 -15.65
N THR A 667 -11.97 -4.12 -14.91
CA THR A 667 -13.31 -4.46 -15.41
C THR A 667 -13.73 -3.56 -16.56
N GLU A 668 -13.26 -2.31 -16.62
CA GLU A 668 -13.40 -1.48 -17.81
C GLU A 668 -12.68 -2.18 -18.97
N LEU A 669 -11.43 -2.62 -18.76
CA LEU A 669 -10.60 -3.28 -19.78
C LEU A 669 -11.01 -4.69 -20.20
N GLN A 670 -11.64 -5.51 -19.35
CA GLN A 670 -12.15 -6.82 -19.75
C GLN A 670 -13.36 -6.72 -20.68
N VAL A 671 -14.18 -5.69 -20.48
CA VAL A 671 -15.30 -5.38 -21.37
C VAL A 671 -14.76 -4.84 -22.71
N PHE A 672 -13.59 -4.21 -22.70
CA PHE A 672 -12.89 -3.80 -23.91
C PHE A 672 -12.22 -5.00 -24.58
N ASN A 673 -12.66 -5.28 -25.80
CA ASN A 673 -11.97 -6.22 -26.67
C ASN A 673 -10.48 -5.80 -26.75
N LYS A 674 -9.53 -6.69 -26.40
CA LYS A 674 -8.08 -6.39 -26.28
C LYS A 674 -7.47 -5.69 -27.52
N HIS A 675 -8.19 -5.71 -28.65
CA HIS A 675 -7.87 -5.05 -29.91
C HIS A 675 -7.84 -3.50 -29.87
N ARG A 676 -8.40 -2.83 -28.84
CA ARG A 676 -8.35 -1.35 -28.70
C ARG A 676 -7.09 -0.81 -28.01
N LEU A 677 -6.23 -1.69 -27.48
CA LEU A 677 -4.98 -1.30 -26.84
C LEU A 677 -3.82 -1.45 -27.83
N LEU A 678 -3.39 -0.34 -28.42
CA LEU A 678 -2.25 -0.34 -29.34
C LEU A 678 -0.93 -0.14 -28.58
N PRO A 679 0.14 -0.86 -28.96
CA PRO A 679 1.48 -0.54 -28.47
C PRO A 679 1.89 0.84 -29.00
N ILE A 680 2.60 1.60 -28.18
CA ILE A 680 3.30 2.79 -28.66
C ILE A 680 4.43 2.31 -29.58
N THR A 681 4.54 2.89 -30.78
CA THR A 681 5.41 2.42 -31.87
C THR A 681 6.90 2.56 -31.58
N ILE A 682 7.29 3.43 -30.65
CA ILE A 682 8.70 3.62 -30.28
C ILE A 682 9.28 2.39 -29.59
N LYS A 683 10.47 1.96 -30.02
CA LYS A 683 11.20 0.86 -29.36
C LYS A 683 11.75 1.37 -28.03
N SER A 684 11.12 0.95 -26.93
CA SER A 684 11.55 1.30 -25.58
C SER A 684 11.57 0.09 -24.65
N ASN A 685 12.65 -0.04 -23.88
CA ASN A 685 12.76 -1.04 -22.81
C ASN A 685 11.84 -0.70 -21.65
N PHE A 686 11.68 0.58 -21.33
CA PHE A 686 10.71 1.03 -20.34
C PHE A 686 9.28 0.63 -20.71
N LEU A 687 8.83 0.90 -21.94
CA LEU A 687 7.47 0.57 -22.38
C LEU A 687 7.18 -0.94 -22.34
N ARG A 688 8.15 -1.77 -22.72
CA ARG A 688 8.03 -3.23 -22.62
C ARG A 688 7.76 -3.71 -21.20
N ASN A 689 8.32 -3.02 -20.20
CA ASN A 689 8.17 -3.39 -18.79
C ASN A 689 7.00 -2.69 -18.10
N SER A 690 6.62 -1.48 -18.53
CA SER A 690 5.55 -0.71 -17.89
C SER A 690 4.16 -1.13 -18.33
N GLY A 691 4.01 -1.70 -19.53
CA GLY A 691 2.73 -2.13 -20.07
C GLY A 691 1.81 -0.96 -20.49
N ILE A 692 2.32 0.27 -20.52
CA ILE A 692 1.56 1.45 -20.96
C ILE A 692 1.25 1.31 -22.45
N LYS A 693 -0.03 1.52 -22.80
CA LYS A 693 -0.55 1.40 -24.17
C LYS A 693 -1.41 2.59 -24.54
N ILE A 694 -1.58 2.80 -25.85
CA ILE A 694 -2.51 3.77 -26.41
C ILE A 694 -3.90 3.12 -26.42
N LEU A 695 -4.88 3.81 -25.85
CA LEU A 695 -6.28 3.41 -25.89
C LEU A 695 -6.95 4.10 -27.08
N THR A 696 -7.40 3.32 -28.07
CA THR A 696 -8.06 3.81 -29.29
C THR A 696 -9.58 3.70 -29.21
N GLY A 697 -10.28 4.37 -30.15
CA GLY A 697 -11.74 4.40 -30.16
C GLY A 697 -12.33 5.19 -29.00
N VAL A 698 -11.64 6.27 -28.62
CA VAL A 698 -12.00 7.18 -27.52
C VAL A 698 -11.87 8.63 -27.97
N SER A 699 -12.67 9.51 -27.37
CA SER A 699 -12.46 10.95 -27.38
C SER A 699 -11.96 11.39 -26.00
N TYR A 700 -11.31 12.56 -25.96
CA TYR A 700 -10.83 13.16 -24.72
C TYR A 700 -11.03 14.67 -24.79
N ASP A 701 -11.57 15.24 -23.72
CA ASP A 701 -11.73 16.68 -23.51
C ASP A 701 -11.27 17.04 -22.09
N ASP A 702 -10.67 18.22 -21.90
CA ASP A 702 -10.10 18.59 -20.61
C ASP A 702 -11.17 19.01 -19.57
N LYS A 703 -12.40 19.28 -20.01
CA LYS A 703 -13.57 19.55 -19.15
C LYS A 703 -14.35 18.29 -18.84
N GLU A 704 -14.48 17.37 -19.80
CA GLU A 704 -15.37 16.20 -19.72
C GLU A 704 -14.65 14.84 -19.57
N GLY A 705 -13.35 14.80 -19.83
CA GLY A 705 -12.47 13.65 -19.67
C GLY A 705 -12.57 12.67 -20.84
N LEU A 706 -12.16 11.43 -20.60
CA LEU A 706 -12.24 10.37 -21.60
C LEU A 706 -13.68 9.88 -21.79
N LYS A 707 -14.11 9.78 -23.06
CA LYS A 707 -15.36 9.15 -23.50
C LYS A 707 -15.06 8.07 -24.56
N PHE A 708 -15.84 7.01 -24.62
CA PHE A 708 -15.68 5.97 -25.64
C PHE A 708 -16.48 6.31 -26.90
N ILE A 709 -15.85 6.13 -28.08
CA ILE A 709 -16.49 6.34 -29.39
C ILE A 709 -17.05 4.99 -29.88
N ASN A 710 -18.33 4.97 -30.24
CA ASN A 710 -19.05 3.84 -30.83
C ASN A 710 -18.88 2.51 -30.09
N ASP A 711 -19.57 2.33 -28.96
CA ASP A 711 -19.98 1.01 -28.51
C ASP A 711 -21.27 1.08 -27.69
N SER A 712 -22.15 0.10 -27.92
CA SER A 712 -23.50 -0.05 -27.35
C SER A 712 -23.56 0.21 -25.84
N GLU A 713 -24.72 0.66 -25.36
CA GLU A 713 -25.04 1.05 -23.97
C GLU A 713 -24.46 0.15 -22.85
N LYS A 714 -24.05 -1.10 -23.13
CA LYS A 714 -23.48 -2.04 -22.16
C LYS A 714 -22.04 -1.74 -21.70
N ILE A 715 -21.26 -0.98 -22.47
CA ILE A 715 -19.79 -0.91 -22.33
C ILE A 715 -19.30 0.32 -21.51
N ASP A 716 -19.93 1.49 -21.66
CA ASP A 716 -19.60 2.71 -20.87
C ASP A 716 -19.94 2.62 -19.37
N ASN A 717 -20.72 1.61 -18.99
CA ASN A 717 -21.40 1.53 -17.70
C ASN A 717 -20.52 1.01 -16.56
N VAL A 718 -19.28 0.62 -16.82
CA VAL A 718 -18.42 0.08 -15.77
C VAL A 718 -17.52 1.20 -15.25
N ILE A 719 -17.83 1.66 -14.02
CA ILE A 719 -17.10 2.60 -13.14
C ILE A 719 -16.88 4.01 -13.72
#